data_AF-A0A662I2P6-F1
#
_entry.id   AF-A0A662I2P6-F1
#
_cell.length_a   1.000
_cell.length_b   1.000
_cell.length_c   1.000
_cell.angle_alpha   90.00
_cell.angle_beta   90.00
_cell.angle_gamma   90.00
#
_symmetry.space_group_name_H-M   'P 1'
#
loop_
_entity.id
_entity.type
_entity.pdbx_description
1 polymer ?
#
loop_
_entity_poly.entity_id
_entity_poly.type
_entity_poly.pdbx_seq_one_letter_code
_entity_poly.pdbx_strand_id
1 'polypeptide(L)'
;MRKATTTCTLLIVFYLLLLTFTYPSLVSVSIFIPQKTYLKPSEIFCKIDLSTKVNLGRVYVKISLQKNDHIYWSVVKQVYLNNSTESISETLYISERDPPGEYRLKVEVLSGGRVLGSSFKEILIAPTQTDLYLLLSKYVTLKAEVEDILEEETPLALSLKSSFRKLSEKLSSAFRAYKENNISKSAIFYQEAENLLNDLERKITISQDYILLHKLFSAIDKSLSYDPYLVYSFWLSIASLGTFIFMLIFFIVFPLYVSSTDSWTNNIVLLTKRNIVENLKESVEAAKKTLLEKAKEQASLDIRTLILASLSALMATVGLLMNNTVTVIGAMIIAPLLSVSVYSTFDWLLLAEEKKEGAKYLKSLKNEFILVALVVIESLLIAKISSMVIPLSETPLIMERARPNFADLVIAVGSGLAAVVSLIGGKENYAILVGAAIAIALVPPASTIGIGLALKRADIALGALSLLIANLLAIKLSAYLAARIYVLLPVIKIISQYIRGLFDINEADYLKVLFTKILTLVKYWVNVSLNIETPIDTQIGSFKELVRTITPYIKNITSIFLKYIVLPVTISASICLTLSLAEISFAVSYMLSIIDQLVSQLMEKIGVSTYAIAMYSPTLSIAVSALLVLGLAILLVKIASGKKQRKAAASALLVNIALWGSLAILLKIYYFSRVALLGLLLNTIFFAGAVLWKKLRKYKSHVILYSFVIFMLAYITLQSLSVYETVFYTRNLSEVSHIVRTAAATYFNVSESRILVSVSFKGKQVDIVIHFLLKQSELSKQLLNVSELNEFKTLLTDITGYRKIDLRVDYIIIPG
;
A
#
# COMPACT_ATOMS: atom_id res chain seq x y z
N MET A 1 8.04 11.96 -67.01
CA MET A 1 7.44 11.14 -65.92
C MET A 1 5.91 11.26 -65.77
N ARG A 2 5.16 11.83 -66.74
CA ARG A 2 3.67 11.91 -66.70
C ARG A 2 2.93 10.80 -67.48
N LYS A 3 3.62 10.00 -68.30
CA LYS A 3 3.02 8.91 -69.11
C LYS A 3 3.06 7.52 -68.46
N ALA A 4 3.88 7.32 -67.41
CA ALA A 4 3.96 6.04 -66.70
C ALA A 4 2.92 5.92 -65.56
N THR A 5 2.45 7.05 -65.03
CA THR A 5 1.43 7.09 -63.98
C THR A 5 0.04 6.81 -64.53
N THR A 6 -0.31 7.33 -65.70
CA THR A 6 -1.63 7.11 -66.34
C THR A 6 -1.88 5.66 -66.74
N THR A 7 -0.86 4.96 -67.27
CA THR A 7 -0.96 3.53 -67.61
C THR A 7 -1.01 2.64 -66.38
N CYS A 8 -0.31 2.99 -65.28
CA CYS A 8 -0.38 2.26 -64.02
C CYS A 8 -1.73 2.45 -63.31
N THR A 9 -2.30 3.65 -63.30
CA THR A 9 -3.66 3.88 -62.76
C THR A 9 -4.74 3.21 -63.62
N LEU A 10 -4.60 3.16 -64.94
CA LEU A 10 -5.54 2.44 -65.81
C LEU A 10 -5.44 0.93 -65.62
N LEU A 11 -4.24 0.36 -65.44
CA LEU A 11 -4.06 -1.05 -65.11
C LEU A 11 -4.61 -1.40 -63.73
N ILE A 12 -4.43 -0.54 -62.72
CA ILE A 12 -4.97 -0.74 -61.38
C ILE A 12 -6.51 -0.59 -61.36
N VAL A 13 -7.06 0.37 -62.11
CA VAL A 13 -8.52 0.53 -62.27
C VAL A 13 -9.11 -0.61 -63.10
N PHE A 14 -8.40 -1.14 -64.11
CA PHE A 14 -8.82 -2.32 -64.87
C PHE A 14 -8.73 -3.61 -64.03
N TYR A 15 -7.72 -3.73 -63.15
CA TYR A 15 -7.58 -4.84 -62.20
C TYR A 15 -8.63 -4.76 -61.07
N LEU A 16 -8.97 -3.54 -60.60
CA LEU A 16 -10.07 -3.29 -59.66
C LEU A 16 -11.44 -3.55 -60.32
N LEU A 17 -11.64 -3.18 -61.59
CA LEU A 17 -12.86 -3.48 -62.35
C LEU A 17 -13.03 -4.98 -62.62
N LEU A 18 -11.94 -5.72 -62.87
CA LEU A 18 -11.93 -7.18 -62.98
C LEU A 18 -12.24 -7.88 -61.64
N LEU A 19 -11.86 -7.28 -60.51
CA LEU A 19 -12.20 -7.77 -59.17
C LEU A 19 -13.65 -7.46 -58.74
N THR A 20 -14.31 -6.48 -59.37
CA THR A 20 -15.71 -6.12 -59.09
C THR A 20 -16.74 -6.85 -59.95
N PHE A 21 -16.34 -7.72 -60.88
CA PHE A 21 -17.30 -8.63 -61.52
C PHE A 21 -17.70 -9.73 -60.54
N THR A 22 -18.69 -9.44 -59.70
CA THR A 22 -19.52 -10.46 -59.06
C THR A 22 -20.19 -11.26 -60.16
N TYR A 23 -19.62 -12.41 -60.51
CA TYR A 23 -20.29 -13.39 -61.35
C TYR A 23 -21.65 -13.72 -60.72
N PRO A 24 -22.75 -13.78 -61.50
CA PRO A 24 -24.03 -14.19 -60.96
C PRO A 24 -23.86 -15.58 -60.34
N SER A 25 -24.33 -15.76 -59.10
CA SER A 25 -24.34 -17.05 -58.41
C SER A 25 -24.98 -18.09 -59.34
N LEU A 26 -24.21 -19.08 -59.78
CA LEU A 26 -24.69 -20.13 -60.70
C LEU A 26 -25.78 -21.01 -60.05
N VAL A 27 -25.85 -21.00 -58.70
CA VAL A 27 -26.81 -21.76 -57.91
C VAL A 27 -27.52 -20.82 -56.94
N SER A 28 -28.86 -20.79 -56.97
CA SER A 28 -29.65 -20.14 -55.93
C SER A 28 -29.96 -21.11 -54.81
N VAL A 29 -29.67 -20.68 -53.58
CA VAL A 29 -29.82 -21.48 -52.35
C VAL A 29 -30.92 -20.86 -51.49
N SER A 30 -31.98 -21.61 -51.23
CA SER A 30 -33.05 -21.19 -50.33
C SER A 30 -33.11 -22.10 -49.10
N ILE A 31 -33.11 -21.50 -47.92
CA ILE A 31 -33.07 -22.21 -46.64
C ILE A 31 -34.44 -22.08 -45.97
N PHE A 32 -35.11 -23.20 -45.79
CA PHE A 32 -36.37 -23.31 -45.07
C PHE A 32 -36.13 -23.91 -43.68
N ILE A 33 -36.64 -23.21 -42.66
CA ILE A 33 -36.59 -23.64 -41.26
C ILE A 33 -38.02 -23.45 -40.72
N PRO A 34 -38.64 -24.47 -40.12
CA PRO A 34 -40.04 -24.44 -39.72
C PRO A 34 -40.33 -23.46 -38.58
N GLN A 35 -39.35 -23.21 -37.70
CA GLN A 35 -39.44 -22.24 -36.62
C GLN A 35 -38.19 -21.35 -36.62
N LYS A 36 -38.34 -20.07 -36.24
CA LYS A 36 -37.20 -19.15 -36.13
C LYS A 36 -36.53 -19.19 -34.75
N THR A 37 -37.18 -19.83 -33.77
CA THR A 37 -36.81 -19.77 -32.35
C THR A 37 -36.85 -21.15 -31.71
N TYR A 38 -35.81 -21.50 -30.95
CA TYR A 38 -35.64 -22.81 -30.32
C TYR A 38 -35.24 -22.68 -28.84
N LEU A 39 -35.53 -23.71 -28.04
CA LEU A 39 -35.15 -23.85 -26.63
C LEU A 39 -34.14 -24.99 -26.50
N LYS A 40 -33.13 -24.88 -25.63
CA LYS A 40 -32.16 -25.97 -25.44
C LYS A 40 -32.68 -27.08 -24.51
N PRO A 41 -32.25 -28.34 -24.72
CA PRO A 41 -31.65 -28.85 -25.96
C PRO A 41 -32.72 -28.97 -27.07
N SER A 42 -32.34 -28.75 -28.32
CA SER A 42 -33.27 -28.85 -29.45
C SER A 42 -32.64 -29.41 -30.71
N GLU A 43 -33.45 -30.13 -31.46
CA GLU A 43 -33.19 -30.51 -32.85
C GLU A 43 -33.80 -29.47 -33.80
N ILE A 44 -32.95 -28.87 -34.63
CA ILE A 44 -33.37 -27.95 -35.68
C ILE A 44 -33.42 -28.71 -36.98
N PHE A 45 -34.63 -28.89 -37.51
CA PHE A 45 -34.83 -29.39 -38.87
C PHE A 45 -34.67 -28.24 -39.86
N CYS A 46 -33.79 -28.40 -40.85
CA CYS A 46 -33.68 -27.47 -41.97
C CYS A 46 -33.85 -28.21 -43.29
N LYS A 47 -34.56 -27.56 -44.22
CA LYS A 47 -34.69 -28.00 -45.61
C LYS A 47 -34.02 -26.96 -46.50
N ILE A 48 -33.14 -27.41 -47.37
CA ILE A 48 -32.34 -26.55 -48.24
C ILE A 48 -32.69 -26.92 -49.67
N ASP A 49 -33.26 -25.97 -50.40
CA ASP A 49 -33.58 -26.15 -51.82
C ASP A 49 -32.52 -25.44 -52.66
N LEU A 50 -31.89 -26.21 -53.54
CA LEU A 50 -30.83 -25.79 -54.45
C LEU A 50 -31.38 -25.81 -55.87
N SER A 51 -31.39 -24.67 -56.56
CA SER A 51 -31.79 -24.61 -57.96
C SER A 51 -30.69 -24.02 -58.83
N THR A 52 -30.40 -24.70 -59.93
CA THR A 52 -29.41 -24.28 -60.94
C THR A 52 -30.05 -24.30 -62.33
N LYS A 53 -29.68 -23.35 -63.19
CA LYS A 53 -30.05 -23.33 -64.61
C LYS A 53 -29.00 -23.98 -65.51
N VAL A 54 -27.93 -24.53 -64.93
CA VAL A 54 -26.75 -25.08 -65.61
C VAL A 54 -26.43 -26.47 -65.04
N ASN A 55 -26.01 -27.42 -65.90
CA ASN A 55 -25.55 -28.74 -65.47
C ASN A 55 -24.16 -28.63 -64.83
N LEU A 56 -24.08 -28.81 -63.51
CA LEU A 56 -22.88 -28.63 -62.72
C LEU A 56 -22.26 -29.97 -62.27
N GLY A 57 -22.95 -31.09 -62.47
CA GLY A 57 -22.47 -32.41 -62.10
C GLY A 57 -22.36 -32.57 -60.57
N ARG A 58 -21.21 -33.05 -60.07
CA ARG A 58 -20.99 -33.27 -58.63
C ARG A 58 -20.62 -31.97 -57.92
N VAL A 59 -21.38 -31.60 -56.91
CA VAL A 59 -21.19 -30.39 -56.11
C VAL A 59 -21.25 -30.75 -54.62
N TYR A 60 -20.46 -30.07 -53.79
CA TYR A 60 -20.42 -30.26 -52.35
C TYR A 60 -21.16 -29.13 -51.64
N VAL A 61 -22.13 -29.47 -50.80
CA VAL A 61 -22.92 -28.52 -50.03
C VAL A 61 -22.43 -28.57 -48.60
N LYS A 62 -21.77 -27.50 -48.16
CA LYS A 62 -21.34 -27.31 -46.78
C LYS A 62 -22.42 -26.54 -46.03
N ILE A 63 -22.99 -27.18 -45.02
CA ILE A 63 -23.96 -26.57 -44.11
C ILE A 63 -23.23 -26.37 -42.79
N SER A 64 -23.23 -25.15 -42.27
CA SER A 64 -22.55 -24.82 -41.02
C SER A 64 -23.40 -23.92 -40.14
N LEU A 65 -23.44 -24.22 -38.85
CA LEU A 65 -24.07 -23.40 -37.82
C LEU A 65 -22.98 -22.57 -37.15
N GLN A 66 -23.10 -21.25 -37.27
CA GLN A 66 -22.07 -20.31 -36.84
C GLN A 66 -22.61 -19.31 -35.81
N LYS A 67 -21.84 -19.05 -34.76
CA LYS A 67 -22.06 -17.92 -33.83
C LYS A 67 -20.72 -17.25 -33.55
N ASN A 68 -20.67 -15.91 -33.63
CA ASN A 68 -19.45 -15.12 -33.44
C ASN A 68 -18.24 -15.66 -34.24
N ASP A 69 -18.47 -16.01 -35.51
CA ASP A 69 -17.49 -16.60 -36.45
C ASP A 69 -16.91 -17.97 -36.06
N HIS A 70 -17.40 -18.59 -34.97
CA HIS A 70 -17.11 -19.97 -34.62
C HIS A 70 -18.15 -20.93 -35.22
N ILE A 71 -17.68 -22.02 -35.83
CA ILE A 71 -18.51 -23.10 -36.37
C ILE A 71 -18.78 -24.10 -35.24
N TYR A 72 -20.03 -24.18 -34.78
CA TYR A 72 -20.45 -25.12 -33.74
C TYR A 72 -20.82 -26.49 -34.31
N TRP A 73 -21.30 -26.49 -35.56
CA TRP A 73 -21.66 -27.70 -36.27
C TRP A 73 -21.43 -27.49 -37.76
N SER A 74 -20.92 -28.50 -38.46
CA SER A 74 -20.88 -28.48 -39.92
C SER A 74 -20.97 -29.87 -40.52
N VAL A 75 -21.69 -29.98 -41.63
CA VAL A 75 -21.74 -31.18 -42.46
C VAL A 75 -21.46 -30.79 -43.91
N VAL A 76 -20.83 -31.71 -44.65
CA VAL A 76 -20.63 -31.57 -46.09
C VAL A 76 -21.33 -32.74 -46.77
N LYS A 77 -22.30 -32.44 -47.64
CA LYS A 77 -23.00 -33.44 -48.45
C LYS A 77 -22.63 -33.29 -49.92
N GLN A 78 -22.46 -34.42 -50.60
CA GLN A 78 -22.27 -34.43 -52.04
C GLN A 78 -23.63 -34.55 -52.72
N VAL A 79 -23.91 -33.67 -53.68
CA VAL A 79 -25.18 -33.60 -54.41
C VAL A 79 -24.88 -33.51 -55.91
N TYR A 80 -25.72 -34.14 -56.72
CA TYR A 80 -25.60 -34.08 -58.17
C TYR A 80 -26.66 -33.11 -58.71
N LEU A 81 -26.23 -31.99 -59.30
CA LEU A 81 -27.10 -30.89 -59.71
C LEU A 81 -27.09 -30.74 -61.25
N ASN A 82 -28.15 -31.23 -61.90
CA ASN A 82 -28.32 -31.18 -63.35
C ASN A 82 -29.66 -30.55 -63.75
N ASN A 83 -29.66 -29.22 -63.92
CA ASN A 83 -30.81 -28.42 -64.39
C ASN A 83 -32.14 -28.76 -63.68
N SER A 84 -32.05 -29.04 -62.38
CA SER A 84 -33.14 -29.47 -61.51
C SER A 84 -33.10 -28.70 -60.19
N THR A 85 -34.20 -28.76 -59.44
CA THR A 85 -34.24 -28.31 -58.04
C THR A 85 -34.06 -29.52 -57.14
N GLU A 86 -33.01 -29.54 -56.33
CA GLU A 86 -32.72 -30.61 -55.38
C GLU A 86 -32.95 -30.11 -53.96
N SER A 87 -33.65 -30.91 -53.15
CA SER A 87 -33.94 -30.57 -51.75
C SER A 87 -33.17 -31.47 -50.79
N ILE A 88 -32.40 -30.87 -49.88
CA ILE A 88 -31.65 -31.57 -48.84
C ILE A 88 -32.34 -31.31 -47.51
N SER A 89 -32.60 -32.36 -46.74
CA SER A 89 -33.06 -32.23 -45.36
C SER A 89 -31.94 -32.62 -44.41
N GLU A 90 -31.76 -31.82 -43.36
CA GLU A 90 -30.81 -32.08 -42.26
C GLU A 90 -31.42 -31.73 -40.92
N THR A 91 -30.92 -32.41 -39.88
CA THR A 91 -31.23 -32.11 -38.49
C THR A 91 -29.96 -31.69 -37.79
N LEU A 92 -29.95 -30.47 -37.24
CA LEU A 92 -28.87 -29.98 -36.39
C LEU A 92 -29.24 -30.17 -34.92
N TYR A 93 -28.28 -30.60 -34.11
CA TYR A 93 -28.50 -30.74 -32.67
C TYR A 93 -27.82 -29.60 -31.91
N ILE A 94 -28.57 -28.90 -31.07
CA ILE A 94 -28.04 -27.94 -30.09
C ILE A 94 -28.02 -28.62 -28.74
N SER A 95 -26.81 -28.77 -28.19
CA SER A 95 -26.58 -29.30 -26.86
C SER A 95 -26.97 -28.31 -25.77
N GLU A 96 -27.23 -28.80 -24.56
CA GLU A 96 -27.34 -27.95 -23.37
C GLU A 96 -26.09 -27.10 -23.12
N ARG A 97 -24.91 -27.56 -23.59
CA ARG A 97 -23.63 -26.86 -23.41
C ARG A 97 -23.39 -25.73 -24.41
N ASP A 98 -24.14 -25.68 -25.51
CA ASP A 98 -23.96 -24.65 -26.53
C ASP A 98 -24.49 -23.31 -26.01
N PRO A 99 -23.84 -22.16 -26.27
CA PRO A 99 -24.28 -20.87 -25.72
C PRO A 99 -25.60 -20.40 -26.35
N PRO A 100 -26.52 -19.74 -25.62
CA PRO A 100 -27.76 -19.25 -26.21
C PRO A 100 -27.55 -17.96 -26.99
N GLY A 101 -28.54 -17.53 -27.78
CA GLY A 101 -28.50 -16.28 -28.54
C GLY A 101 -28.69 -16.51 -30.04
N GLU A 102 -28.07 -15.65 -30.86
CA GLU A 102 -28.27 -15.63 -32.30
C GLU A 102 -27.23 -16.47 -33.05
N TYR A 103 -27.71 -17.38 -33.88
CA TYR A 103 -26.92 -18.25 -34.73
C TYR A 103 -27.21 -18.00 -36.19
N ARG A 104 -26.18 -18.09 -37.04
CA ARG A 104 -26.28 -18.03 -38.49
C ARG A 104 -26.08 -19.43 -39.07
N LEU A 105 -27.14 -20.00 -39.65
CA LEU A 105 -27.05 -21.20 -40.45
C LEU A 105 -26.61 -20.81 -41.86
N LYS A 106 -25.35 -21.07 -42.19
CA LYS A 106 -24.73 -20.76 -43.47
C LYS A 106 -24.65 -22.00 -44.35
N VAL A 107 -25.14 -21.90 -45.58
CA VAL A 107 -25.06 -22.95 -46.60
C VAL A 107 -24.19 -22.45 -47.73
N GLU A 108 -23.15 -23.21 -48.08
CA GLU A 108 -22.22 -22.91 -49.15
C GLU A 108 -22.15 -24.07 -50.14
N VAL A 109 -22.30 -23.76 -51.42
CA VAL A 109 -22.27 -24.74 -52.51
C VAL A 109 -20.90 -24.64 -53.20
N LEU A 110 -20.14 -25.72 -53.21
CA LEU A 110 -18.73 -25.78 -53.59
C LEU A 110 -18.51 -26.76 -54.76
N SER A 111 -17.78 -26.35 -55.80
CA SER A 111 -17.28 -27.26 -56.85
C SER A 111 -15.84 -26.91 -57.21
N GLY A 112 -14.95 -27.90 -57.25
CA GLY A 112 -13.53 -27.69 -57.57
C GLY A 112 -12.81 -26.68 -56.66
N GLY A 113 -13.26 -26.51 -55.41
CA GLY A 113 -12.70 -25.53 -54.45
C GLY A 113 -13.26 -24.11 -54.56
N ARG A 114 -14.24 -23.84 -55.43
CA ARG A 114 -14.89 -22.53 -55.60
C ARG A 114 -16.31 -22.52 -55.05
N VAL A 115 -16.71 -21.42 -54.40
CA VAL A 115 -18.10 -21.20 -53.94
C VAL A 115 -18.95 -20.76 -55.13
N LEU A 116 -19.92 -21.59 -55.50
CA LEU A 116 -20.85 -21.36 -56.61
C LEU A 116 -22.14 -20.62 -56.19
N GLY A 117 -22.46 -20.66 -54.90
CA GLY A 117 -23.59 -19.98 -54.29
C GLY A 117 -23.54 -20.12 -52.76
N SER A 118 -24.01 -19.11 -52.04
CA SER A 118 -24.15 -19.15 -50.59
C SER A 118 -25.41 -18.44 -50.14
N SER A 119 -25.98 -18.91 -49.04
CA SER A 119 -27.14 -18.31 -48.39
C SER A 119 -27.03 -18.52 -46.89
N PHE A 120 -27.66 -17.67 -46.10
CA PHE A 120 -27.68 -17.81 -44.66
C PHE A 120 -29.07 -17.51 -44.09
N LYS A 121 -29.36 -18.07 -42.92
CA LYS A 121 -30.59 -17.80 -42.17
C LYS A 121 -30.29 -17.71 -40.69
N GLU A 122 -30.87 -16.70 -40.04
CA GLU A 122 -30.71 -16.47 -38.60
C GLU A 122 -31.67 -17.35 -37.80
N ILE A 123 -31.16 -17.88 -36.70
CA ILE A 123 -31.86 -18.74 -35.76
C ILE A 123 -31.63 -18.20 -34.36
N LEU A 124 -32.70 -18.05 -33.58
CA LEU A 124 -32.62 -17.61 -32.18
C LEU A 124 -32.75 -18.81 -31.24
N ILE A 125 -31.80 -18.95 -30.32
CA ILE A 125 -31.82 -19.96 -29.27
C ILE A 125 -32.04 -19.25 -27.94
N ALA A 126 -33.14 -19.55 -27.25
CA ALA A 126 -33.43 -18.96 -25.95
C ALA A 126 -32.50 -19.53 -24.85
N PRO A 127 -32.14 -18.70 -23.86
CA PRO A 127 -31.37 -19.14 -22.71
C PRO A 127 -32.21 -20.02 -21.78
N THR A 128 -31.54 -20.94 -21.10
CA THR A 128 -32.10 -21.66 -19.95
C THR A 128 -32.01 -20.82 -18.67
N GLN A 129 -32.68 -21.26 -17.61
CA GLN A 129 -32.56 -20.64 -16.29
C GLN A 129 -31.09 -20.64 -15.81
N THR A 130 -30.38 -21.75 -16.05
CA THR A 130 -28.95 -21.91 -15.72
C THR A 130 -28.08 -20.91 -16.48
N ASP A 131 -28.35 -20.71 -17.77
CA ASP A 131 -27.61 -19.74 -18.59
C ASP A 131 -27.77 -18.30 -18.05
N LEU A 132 -29.00 -17.91 -17.69
CA LEU A 132 -29.30 -16.60 -17.10
C LEU A 132 -28.63 -16.42 -15.74
N TYR A 133 -28.62 -17.45 -14.90
CA TYR A 133 -27.95 -17.42 -13.60
C TYR A 133 -26.43 -17.35 -13.73
N LEU A 134 -25.84 -18.06 -14.70
CA LEU A 134 -24.42 -17.96 -14.99
C LEU A 134 -24.05 -16.54 -15.43
N LEU A 135 -24.85 -15.93 -16.30
CA LEU A 135 -24.65 -14.56 -16.75
C LEU A 135 -24.77 -13.55 -15.60
N LEU A 136 -25.76 -13.71 -14.72
CA LEU A 136 -25.92 -12.90 -13.50
C LEU A 136 -24.73 -13.06 -12.55
N SER A 137 -24.26 -14.29 -12.33
CA SER A 137 -23.11 -14.58 -11.48
C SER A 137 -21.85 -13.87 -11.98
N LYS A 138 -21.59 -13.94 -13.29
CA LYS A 138 -20.47 -13.19 -13.92
C LYS A 138 -20.64 -11.68 -13.74
N TYR A 139 -21.83 -11.12 -13.97
CA TYR A 139 -22.11 -9.70 -13.75
C TYR A 139 -21.82 -9.26 -12.31
N VAL A 140 -22.33 -10.00 -11.31
CA VAL A 140 -22.14 -9.67 -9.89
C VAL A 140 -20.66 -9.75 -9.51
N THR A 141 -19.95 -10.78 -9.98
CA THR A 141 -18.52 -10.96 -9.71
C THR A 141 -17.69 -9.83 -10.30
N LEU A 142 -17.94 -9.49 -11.58
CA LEU A 142 -17.27 -8.37 -12.26
C LEU A 142 -17.57 -7.03 -11.60
N LYS A 143 -18.81 -6.79 -11.16
CA LYS A 143 -19.18 -5.57 -10.46
C LYS A 143 -18.47 -5.46 -9.11
N ALA A 144 -18.44 -6.54 -8.33
CA ALA A 144 -17.76 -6.60 -7.05
C ALA A 144 -16.25 -6.32 -7.16
N GLU A 145 -15.59 -6.73 -8.25
CA GLU A 145 -14.16 -6.46 -8.47
C GLU A 145 -13.85 -4.95 -8.56
N VAL A 146 -14.79 -4.16 -9.08
CA VAL A 146 -14.62 -2.72 -9.35
C VAL A 146 -15.54 -1.82 -8.51
N GLU A 147 -16.24 -2.37 -7.51
CA GLU A 147 -17.20 -1.63 -6.66
C GLU A 147 -16.55 -0.37 -6.05
N ASP A 148 -15.32 -0.51 -5.51
CA ASP A 148 -14.54 0.58 -4.93
C ASP A 148 -14.29 1.76 -5.90
N ILE A 149 -14.27 1.49 -7.21
CA ILE A 149 -13.99 2.48 -8.26
C ILE A 149 -15.29 3.08 -8.80
N LEU A 150 -16.42 2.36 -8.72
CA LEU A 150 -17.71 2.81 -9.23
C LEU A 150 -18.30 4.01 -8.46
N GLU A 151 -17.83 4.23 -7.23
CA GLU A 151 -18.20 5.39 -6.40
C GLU A 151 -17.53 6.70 -6.88
N GLU A 152 -16.60 6.62 -7.81
CA GLU A 152 -15.75 7.76 -8.21
C GLU A 152 -16.21 8.47 -9.50
N GLU A 153 -15.70 9.68 -9.69
CA GLU A 153 -15.99 10.53 -10.85
C GLU A 153 -14.90 10.49 -11.94
N THR A 154 -14.15 9.38 -12.04
CA THR A 154 -13.11 9.24 -13.08
C THR A 154 -13.73 8.90 -14.46
N PRO A 155 -13.10 9.26 -15.59
CA PRO A 155 -13.60 8.88 -16.92
C PRO A 155 -13.77 7.36 -17.10
N LEU A 156 -12.90 6.57 -16.46
CA LEU A 156 -13.02 5.11 -16.43
C LEU A 156 -14.20 4.67 -15.56
N ALA A 157 -14.35 5.23 -14.35
CA ALA A 157 -15.48 4.92 -13.45
C ALA A 157 -16.83 5.26 -14.09
N LEU A 158 -16.95 6.43 -14.75
CA LEU A 158 -18.16 6.84 -15.47
C LEU A 158 -18.45 5.91 -16.66
N SER A 159 -17.42 5.55 -17.42
CA SER A 159 -17.52 4.59 -18.53
C SER A 159 -17.98 3.21 -18.03
N LEU A 160 -17.40 2.71 -16.95
CA LEU A 160 -17.78 1.46 -16.30
C LEU A 160 -19.21 1.54 -15.75
N LYS A 161 -19.56 2.58 -14.99
CA LYS A 161 -20.90 2.80 -14.42
C LYS A 161 -21.98 2.83 -15.50
N SER A 162 -21.73 3.52 -16.61
CA SER A 162 -22.66 3.53 -17.75
C SER A 162 -22.79 2.16 -18.41
N SER A 163 -21.69 1.40 -18.53
CA SER A 163 -21.68 0.07 -19.12
C SER A 163 -22.38 -0.95 -18.22
N PHE A 164 -22.12 -0.93 -16.90
CA PHE A 164 -22.81 -1.76 -15.91
C PHE A 164 -24.30 -1.44 -15.82
N ARG A 165 -24.70 -0.17 -15.98
CA ARG A 165 -26.10 0.22 -16.05
C ARG A 165 -26.78 -0.37 -17.29
N LYS A 166 -26.20 -0.19 -18.47
CA LYS A 166 -26.73 -0.79 -19.71
C LYS A 166 -26.83 -2.32 -19.61
N LEU A 167 -25.80 -2.96 -19.06
CA LEU A 167 -25.79 -4.40 -18.85
C LEU A 167 -26.90 -4.83 -17.87
N SER A 168 -27.07 -4.11 -16.75
CA SER A 168 -28.13 -4.37 -15.77
C SER A 168 -29.53 -4.25 -16.39
N GLU A 169 -29.76 -3.23 -17.21
CA GLU A 169 -31.03 -3.02 -17.94
C GLU A 169 -31.31 -4.18 -18.92
N LYS A 170 -30.31 -4.61 -19.69
CA LYS A 170 -30.44 -5.74 -20.63
C LYS A 170 -30.61 -7.08 -19.93
N LEU A 171 -29.86 -7.31 -18.86
CA LEU A 171 -29.97 -8.51 -18.03
C LEU A 171 -31.36 -8.60 -17.39
N SER A 172 -31.87 -7.50 -16.81
CA SER A 172 -33.23 -7.42 -16.27
C SER A 172 -34.28 -7.72 -17.35
N SER A 173 -34.10 -7.16 -18.55
CA SER A 173 -34.98 -7.40 -19.71
C SER A 173 -34.96 -8.87 -20.16
N ALA A 174 -33.80 -9.53 -20.13
CA ALA A 174 -33.66 -10.96 -20.43
C ALA A 174 -34.40 -11.83 -19.39
N PHE A 175 -34.22 -11.55 -18.09
CA PHE A 175 -34.94 -12.24 -17.02
C PHE A 175 -36.45 -12.04 -17.11
N ARG A 176 -36.90 -10.83 -17.46
CA ARG A 176 -38.32 -10.52 -17.64
C ARG A 176 -38.90 -11.26 -18.84
N ALA A 177 -38.22 -11.22 -20.00
CA ALA A 177 -38.65 -11.93 -21.19
C ALA A 177 -38.71 -13.45 -20.98
N TYR A 178 -37.76 -14.01 -20.22
CA TYR A 178 -37.78 -15.41 -19.80
C TYR A 178 -38.99 -15.74 -18.92
N LYS A 179 -39.26 -14.93 -17.88
CA LYS A 179 -40.45 -15.10 -17.01
C LYS A 179 -41.78 -14.97 -17.76
N GLU A 180 -41.83 -14.10 -18.77
CA GLU A 180 -42.98 -13.91 -19.66
C GLU A 180 -43.08 -15.00 -20.75
N ASN A 181 -42.22 -16.02 -20.75
CA ASN A 181 -42.12 -17.08 -21.77
C ASN A 181 -41.93 -16.55 -23.22
N ASN A 182 -41.33 -15.37 -23.37
CA ASN A 182 -41.04 -14.77 -24.68
C ASN A 182 -39.66 -15.20 -25.20
N ILE A 183 -39.63 -16.33 -25.90
CA ILE A 183 -38.42 -17.03 -26.38
C ILE A 183 -37.54 -16.10 -27.25
N SER A 184 -38.12 -15.40 -28.22
CA SER A 184 -37.36 -14.53 -29.15
C SER A 184 -36.71 -13.36 -28.45
N LYS A 185 -37.47 -12.62 -27.62
CA LYS A 185 -36.92 -11.48 -26.87
C LYS A 185 -35.88 -11.92 -25.85
N SER A 186 -36.09 -13.08 -25.20
CA SER A 186 -35.13 -13.63 -24.25
C SER A 186 -33.79 -13.97 -24.91
N ALA A 187 -33.80 -14.54 -26.12
CA ALA A 187 -32.58 -14.84 -26.88
C ALA A 187 -31.80 -13.56 -27.26
N ILE A 188 -32.52 -12.55 -27.78
CA ILE A 188 -31.91 -11.27 -28.21
C ILE A 188 -31.30 -10.53 -27.01
N PHE A 189 -32.08 -10.33 -25.94
CA PHE A 189 -31.58 -9.61 -24.75
C PHE A 189 -30.45 -10.35 -24.05
N TYR A 190 -30.47 -11.69 -24.06
CA TYR A 190 -29.34 -12.48 -23.56
C TYR A 190 -28.08 -12.21 -24.39
N GLN A 191 -28.15 -12.25 -25.72
CA GLN A 191 -27.01 -12.00 -26.59
C GLN A 191 -26.44 -10.59 -26.41
N GLU A 192 -27.31 -9.59 -26.31
CA GLU A 192 -26.91 -8.20 -26.03
C GLU A 192 -26.21 -8.07 -24.67
N ALA A 193 -26.74 -8.72 -23.63
CA ALA A 193 -26.14 -8.73 -22.30
C ALA A 193 -24.79 -9.48 -22.28
N GLU A 194 -24.68 -10.62 -22.96
CA GLU A 194 -23.43 -11.37 -23.12
C GLU A 194 -22.35 -10.54 -23.83
N ASN A 195 -22.71 -9.86 -24.92
CA ASN A 195 -21.78 -8.98 -25.65
C ASN A 195 -21.30 -7.81 -24.77
N LEU A 196 -22.22 -7.15 -24.06
CA LEU A 196 -21.87 -6.06 -23.13
C LEU A 196 -20.99 -6.55 -21.97
N LEU A 197 -21.23 -7.76 -21.46
CA LEU A 197 -20.42 -8.37 -20.42
C LEU A 197 -19.00 -8.67 -20.92
N ASN A 198 -18.86 -9.26 -22.10
CA ASN A 198 -17.56 -9.57 -22.71
C ASN A 198 -16.75 -8.28 -22.99
N ASP A 199 -17.41 -7.22 -23.45
CA ASP A 199 -16.80 -5.90 -23.62
C ASP A 199 -16.34 -5.30 -22.29
N LEU A 200 -17.14 -5.45 -21.22
CA LEU A 200 -16.80 -5.02 -19.86
C LEU A 200 -15.60 -5.80 -19.32
N GLU A 201 -15.60 -7.12 -19.46
CA GLU A 201 -14.51 -8.00 -19.06
C GLU A 201 -13.21 -7.59 -19.75
N ARG A 202 -13.23 -7.41 -21.08
CA ARG A 202 -12.08 -6.91 -21.84
C ARG A 202 -11.60 -5.55 -21.34
N LYS A 203 -12.50 -4.59 -21.08
CA LYS A 203 -12.13 -3.26 -20.55
C LYS A 203 -11.48 -3.36 -19.16
N ILE A 204 -12.00 -4.23 -18.30
CA ILE A 204 -11.48 -4.44 -16.95
C ILE A 204 -10.11 -5.14 -17.00
N THR A 205 -9.94 -6.17 -17.82
CA THR A 205 -8.65 -6.86 -18.02
C THR A 205 -7.58 -5.90 -18.53
N ILE A 206 -7.90 -5.05 -19.52
CA ILE A 206 -6.96 -4.04 -20.03
C ILE A 206 -6.59 -3.02 -18.95
N SER A 207 -7.51 -2.73 -18.02
CA SER A 207 -7.33 -1.72 -16.97
C SER A 207 -6.86 -2.30 -15.64
N GLN A 208 -6.50 -3.59 -15.57
CA GLN A 208 -6.27 -4.28 -14.31
C GLN A 208 -5.12 -3.69 -13.48
N ASP A 209 -4.05 -3.23 -14.15
CA ASP A 209 -2.91 -2.58 -13.49
C ASP A 209 -3.30 -1.24 -12.87
N TYR A 210 -4.13 -0.46 -13.57
CA TYR A 210 -4.66 0.80 -13.04
C TYR A 210 -5.56 0.54 -11.83
N ILE A 211 -6.45 -0.46 -11.91
CA ILE A 211 -7.33 -0.85 -10.81
C ILE A 211 -6.52 -1.25 -9.57
N LEU A 212 -5.42 -1.99 -9.75
CA LEU A 212 -4.53 -2.39 -8.65
C LEU A 212 -3.84 -1.19 -8.00
N LEU A 213 -3.19 -0.34 -8.80
CA LEU A 213 -2.51 0.87 -8.32
C LEU A 213 -3.48 1.82 -7.63
N HIS A 214 -4.67 1.94 -8.18
CA HIS A 214 -5.75 2.75 -7.63
C HIS A 214 -6.21 2.25 -6.27
N LYS A 215 -6.47 0.94 -6.12
CA LYS A 215 -6.80 0.34 -4.81
C LYS A 215 -5.70 0.56 -3.79
N LEU A 216 -4.43 0.44 -4.19
CA LEU A 216 -3.29 0.67 -3.33
C LEU A 216 -3.20 2.14 -2.88
N PHE A 217 -3.30 3.10 -3.80
CA PHE A 217 -3.27 4.52 -3.45
C PHE A 217 -4.51 4.96 -2.67
N SER A 218 -5.68 4.41 -2.96
CA SER A 218 -6.91 4.64 -2.18
C SER A 218 -6.77 4.17 -0.74
N ALA A 219 -6.19 2.98 -0.53
CA ALA A 219 -5.90 2.47 0.80
C ALA A 219 -4.92 3.38 1.57
N ILE A 220 -3.85 3.85 0.91
CA ILE A 220 -2.89 4.78 1.51
C ILE A 220 -3.54 6.14 1.80
N ASP A 221 -4.33 6.68 0.89
CA ASP A 221 -5.00 7.98 1.08
C ASP A 221 -5.98 7.93 2.26
N LYS A 222 -6.77 6.84 2.34
CA LYS A 222 -7.64 6.55 3.47
C LYS A 222 -6.86 6.39 4.77
N SER A 223 -5.72 5.69 4.76
CA SER A 223 -4.87 5.52 5.95
C SER A 223 -4.12 6.78 6.37
N LEU A 224 -4.04 7.80 5.50
CA LEU A 224 -3.48 9.12 5.83
C LEU A 224 -4.58 10.11 6.25
N SER A 225 -5.84 9.69 6.16
CA SER A 225 -6.97 10.50 6.56
C SER A 225 -7.06 10.51 8.09
N TYR A 226 -6.76 11.66 8.70
CA TYR A 226 -6.90 11.85 10.13
C TYR A 226 -7.49 13.21 10.42
N ASP A 227 -8.21 13.33 11.55
CA ASP A 227 -8.68 14.61 12.05
C ASP A 227 -7.47 15.45 12.53
N PRO A 228 -7.26 16.67 12.00
CA PRO A 228 -6.18 17.55 12.44
C PRO A 228 -6.19 17.82 13.94
N TYR A 229 -7.38 17.89 14.55
CA TYR A 229 -7.53 18.08 15.99
C TYR A 229 -6.97 16.89 16.78
N LEU A 230 -7.23 15.66 16.33
CA LEU A 230 -6.68 14.47 16.95
C LEU A 230 -5.16 14.42 16.84
N VAL A 231 -4.62 14.74 15.66
CA VAL A 231 -3.16 14.86 15.46
C VAL A 231 -2.56 15.85 16.44
N TYR A 232 -3.15 17.05 16.54
CA TYR A 232 -2.71 18.08 17.47
C TYR A 232 -2.78 17.61 18.93
N SER A 233 -3.90 17.03 19.36
CA SER A 233 -4.11 16.56 20.72
C SER A 233 -3.15 15.43 21.11
N PHE A 234 -2.82 14.54 20.16
CA PHE A 234 -1.84 13.47 20.35
C PHE A 234 -0.45 14.05 20.64
N TRP A 235 0.01 15.00 19.83
CA TRP A 235 1.30 15.66 20.03
C TRP A 235 1.34 16.49 21.32
N LEU A 236 0.24 17.16 21.66
CA LEU A 236 0.10 17.89 22.92
C LEU A 236 0.17 16.94 24.12
N SER A 237 -0.49 15.79 24.03
CA SER A 237 -0.47 14.75 25.07
C SER A 237 0.92 14.15 25.26
N ILE A 238 1.67 13.93 24.18
CA ILE A 238 3.09 13.54 24.28
C ILE A 238 3.91 14.63 24.95
N ALA A 239 3.69 15.90 24.58
CA ALA A 239 4.40 17.01 25.18
C ALA A 239 4.09 17.16 26.68
N SER A 240 2.84 16.88 27.11
CA SER A 240 2.40 17.01 28.50
C SER A 240 2.75 15.81 29.39
N LEU A 241 2.54 14.56 28.92
CA LEU A 241 3.01 13.34 29.62
C LEU A 241 4.54 13.30 29.71
N GLY A 242 5.21 13.99 28.79
CA GLY A 242 6.66 14.00 28.67
C GLY A 242 7.42 14.75 29.77
N THR A 243 6.78 15.38 30.76
CA THR A 243 7.55 16.20 31.70
C THR A 243 8.31 15.41 32.76
N PHE A 244 7.81 14.27 33.26
CA PHE A 244 8.50 13.53 34.33
C PHE A 244 9.20 12.24 33.87
N ILE A 245 8.47 11.31 33.23
CA ILE A 245 9.05 10.03 32.76
C ILE A 245 10.04 10.28 31.62
N PHE A 246 9.72 11.19 30.70
CA PHE A 246 10.65 11.58 29.65
C PHE A 246 11.86 12.27 30.25
N MET A 247 11.74 13.18 31.24
CA MET A 247 12.93 13.77 31.89
C MET A 247 13.82 12.72 32.55
N LEU A 248 13.25 11.69 33.18
CA LEU A 248 13.99 10.60 33.84
C LEU A 248 14.69 9.68 32.83
N ILE A 249 13.96 9.23 31.80
CA ILE A 249 14.53 8.45 30.68
C ILE A 249 15.58 9.29 29.95
N PHE A 250 15.30 10.58 29.74
CA PHE A 250 16.22 11.50 29.10
C PHE A 250 17.49 11.66 29.94
N PHE A 251 17.41 11.93 31.24
CA PHE A 251 18.64 12.14 32.03
C PHE A 251 19.55 10.90 32.10
N ILE A 252 19.00 9.69 32.02
CA ILE A 252 19.75 8.44 32.17
C ILE A 252 20.14 7.82 30.81
N VAL A 253 19.19 7.74 29.87
CA VAL A 253 19.36 7.04 28.58
C VAL A 253 19.92 7.96 27.51
N PHE A 254 19.60 9.26 27.55
CA PHE A 254 20.04 10.21 26.53
C PHE A 254 21.57 10.36 26.43
N PRO A 255 22.33 10.45 27.54
CA PRO A 255 23.78 10.52 27.45
C PRO A 255 24.36 9.27 26.79
N LEU A 256 23.75 8.10 26.97
CA LEU A 256 24.17 6.86 26.31
C LEU A 256 23.93 6.89 24.79
N TYR A 257 22.98 7.66 24.28
CA TYR A 257 22.76 7.80 22.83
C TYR A 257 23.54 8.94 22.17
N VAL A 258 23.74 10.06 22.88
CA VAL A 258 24.17 11.32 22.25
C VAL A 258 25.61 11.69 22.51
N SER A 259 26.14 11.37 23.68
CA SER A 259 27.53 11.70 23.99
C SER A 259 28.50 10.81 23.21
N SER A 260 29.76 11.20 23.07
CA SER A 260 30.81 10.35 22.50
C SER A 260 31.43 9.47 23.58
N THR A 261 31.97 8.32 23.18
CA THR A 261 32.74 7.46 24.11
C THR A 261 33.93 8.20 24.71
N ASP A 262 34.52 9.14 23.95
CA ASP A 262 35.55 10.06 24.45
C ASP A 262 35.04 10.99 25.57
N SER A 263 33.80 11.48 25.49
CA SER A 263 33.22 12.30 26.56
C SER A 263 33.06 11.50 27.85
N TRP A 264 32.62 10.24 27.79
CA TRP A 264 32.53 9.36 28.96
C TRP A 264 33.90 9.07 29.60
N THR A 265 34.90 8.78 28.77
CA THR A 265 36.24 8.41 29.22
C THR A 265 37.07 9.60 29.69
N ASN A 266 37.07 10.73 28.97
CA ASN A 266 37.86 11.91 29.33
C ASN A 266 37.36 12.58 30.61
N ASN A 267 36.04 12.62 30.83
CA ASN A 267 35.49 13.22 32.05
C ASN A 267 35.71 12.35 33.29
N ILE A 268 36.08 11.07 33.15
CA ILE A 268 36.34 10.20 34.32
C ILE A 268 37.51 10.72 35.17
N VAL A 269 38.38 11.57 34.60
CA VAL A 269 39.44 12.30 35.33
C VAL A 269 38.88 13.11 36.50
N LEU A 270 37.61 13.54 36.45
CA LEU A 270 36.93 14.22 37.56
C LEU A 270 36.70 13.29 38.77
N LEU A 271 36.56 11.98 38.52
CA LEU A 271 36.25 10.98 39.54
C LEU A 271 37.50 10.23 40.03
N THR A 272 38.54 10.14 39.18
CA THR A 272 39.71 9.26 39.38
C THR A 272 41.01 9.87 38.83
N LYS A 273 42.18 9.39 39.29
CA LYS A 273 43.52 9.84 38.84
C LYS A 273 43.77 9.60 37.33
N ARG A 274 44.52 10.52 36.70
CA ARG A 274 44.85 10.49 35.24
C ARG A 274 45.43 9.16 34.74
N ASN A 275 46.35 8.53 35.48
CA ASN A 275 46.98 7.27 35.04
C ASN A 275 45.96 6.12 34.85
N ILE A 276 44.88 6.10 35.63
CA ILE A 276 43.83 5.09 35.50
C ILE A 276 42.97 5.36 34.25
N VAL A 277 42.88 6.62 33.82
CA VAL A 277 42.09 7.03 32.64
C VAL A 277 42.75 6.56 31.35
N GLU A 278 44.07 6.57 31.26
CA GLU A 278 44.79 6.05 30.08
C GLU A 278 44.54 4.55 29.90
N ASN A 279 44.69 3.75 30.97
CA ASN A 279 44.36 2.32 30.95
C ASN A 279 42.87 2.06 30.65
N LEU A 280 41.98 2.94 31.11
CA LEU A 280 40.55 2.87 30.84
C LEU A 280 40.25 3.06 29.36
N LYS A 281 40.89 4.03 28.71
CA LYS A 281 40.72 4.28 27.27
C LYS A 281 41.10 3.06 26.45
N GLU A 282 42.26 2.46 26.75
CA GLU A 282 42.68 1.23 26.08
C GLU A 282 41.67 0.09 26.29
N SER A 283 41.14 -0.06 27.50
CA SER A 283 40.14 -1.09 27.83
C SER A 283 38.83 -0.88 27.05
N VAL A 284 38.40 0.37 26.90
CA VAL A 284 37.18 0.76 26.17
C VAL A 284 37.36 0.55 24.66
N GLU A 285 38.52 0.94 24.11
CA GLU A 285 38.88 0.72 22.71
C GLU A 285 38.94 -0.78 22.37
N ALA A 286 39.53 -1.58 23.27
CA ALA A 286 39.60 -3.03 23.15
C ALA A 286 38.20 -3.67 23.16
N ALA A 287 37.33 -3.29 24.12
CA ALA A 287 35.95 -3.78 24.19
C ALA A 287 35.16 -3.47 22.91
N LYS A 288 35.33 -2.26 22.37
CA LYS A 288 34.75 -1.85 21.09
C LYS A 288 35.26 -2.74 19.94
N LYS A 289 36.58 -2.94 19.82
CA LYS A 289 37.18 -3.77 18.78
C LYS A 289 36.69 -5.23 18.84
N THR A 290 36.65 -5.83 20.03
CA THR A 290 36.18 -7.20 20.24
C THR A 290 34.72 -7.37 19.83
N LEU A 291 33.84 -6.43 20.20
CA LEU A 291 32.44 -6.45 19.77
C LEU A 291 32.31 -6.45 18.24
N LEU A 292 33.11 -5.65 17.55
CA LEU A 292 33.05 -5.51 16.10
C LEU A 292 33.57 -6.76 15.38
N GLU A 293 34.63 -7.37 15.88
CA GLU A 293 35.17 -8.61 15.32
C GLU A 293 34.13 -9.73 15.44
N LYS A 294 33.54 -9.92 16.63
CA LYS A 294 32.45 -10.88 16.85
C LYS A 294 31.24 -10.62 15.98
N ALA A 295 30.85 -9.35 15.80
CA ALA A 295 29.73 -9.01 14.95
C ALA A 295 30.03 -9.27 13.46
N LYS A 296 31.27 -9.03 12.99
CA LYS A 296 31.69 -9.30 11.61
C LYS A 296 31.64 -10.78 11.25
N GLU A 297 32.11 -11.64 12.15
CA GLU A 297 32.11 -13.10 11.93
C GLU A 297 30.70 -13.64 11.70
N GLN A 298 29.69 -13.04 12.34
CA GLN A 298 28.30 -13.46 12.19
C GLN A 298 27.61 -12.90 10.94
N ALA A 299 28.21 -11.96 10.21
CA ALA A 299 27.50 -11.15 9.23
C ALA A 299 27.64 -11.54 7.76
N SER A 300 28.31 -12.66 7.44
CA SER A 300 28.54 -13.04 6.04
C SER A 300 27.22 -13.44 5.35
N LEU A 301 26.96 -12.80 4.20
CA LEU A 301 25.95 -13.28 3.26
C LEU A 301 26.57 -14.37 2.40
N ASP A 302 26.48 -15.60 2.87
CA ASP A 302 26.87 -16.78 2.11
C ASP A 302 25.63 -17.48 1.55
N ILE A 303 25.84 -18.37 0.57
CA ILE A 303 24.77 -19.15 -0.06
C ILE A 303 23.92 -19.90 0.98
N ARG A 304 24.55 -20.38 2.06
CA ARG A 304 23.84 -21.05 3.17
C ARG A 304 22.80 -20.13 3.82
N THR A 305 23.15 -18.87 4.06
CA THR A 305 22.25 -17.85 4.65
C THR A 305 21.05 -17.60 3.74
N LEU A 306 21.26 -17.54 2.42
CA LEU A 306 20.17 -17.37 1.45
C LEU A 306 19.23 -18.58 1.42
N ILE A 307 19.78 -19.80 1.45
CA ILE A 307 18.99 -21.03 1.49
C ILE A 307 18.16 -21.11 2.78
N LEU A 308 18.76 -20.86 3.94
CA LEU A 308 18.04 -20.89 5.22
C LEU A 308 16.94 -19.82 5.29
N ALA A 309 17.19 -18.62 4.76
CA ALA A 309 16.18 -17.57 4.66
C ALA A 309 15.02 -17.98 3.73
N SER A 310 15.32 -18.65 2.62
CA SER A 310 14.30 -19.16 1.70
C SER A 310 13.44 -20.27 2.32
N LEU A 311 14.06 -21.27 2.97
CA LEU A 311 13.30 -22.29 3.71
C LEU A 311 12.43 -21.68 4.82
N SER A 312 12.96 -20.68 5.54
CA SER A 312 12.21 -19.95 6.55
C SER A 312 11.02 -19.20 5.94
N ALA A 313 11.20 -18.49 4.82
CA ALA A 313 10.13 -17.80 4.12
C ALA A 313 9.04 -18.77 3.66
N LEU A 314 9.43 -19.93 3.12
CA LEU A 314 8.51 -20.98 2.69
C LEU A 314 7.69 -21.50 3.87
N MET A 315 8.34 -21.93 4.94
CA MET A 315 7.66 -22.46 6.11
C MET A 315 6.77 -21.41 6.79
N ALA A 316 7.24 -20.16 6.91
CA ALA A 316 6.46 -19.07 7.48
C ALA A 316 5.23 -18.77 6.64
N THR A 317 5.37 -18.72 5.31
CA THR A 317 4.25 -18.47 4.39
C THR A 317 3.20 -19.56 4.50
N VAL A 318 3.62 -20.83 4.43
CA VAL A 318 2.71 -21.98 4.56
C VAL A 318 2.06 -21.99 5.95
N GLY A 319 2.82 -21.77 7.01
CA GLY A 319 2.30 -21.71 8.38
C GLY A 319 1.29 -20.59 8.58
N LEU A 320 1.52 -19.40 8.03
CA LEU A 320 0.58 -18.28 8.09
C LEU A 320 -0.69 -18.58 7.29
N LEU A 321 -0.58 -19.13 6.08
CA LEU A 321 -1.72 -19.49 5.24
C LEU A 321 -2.57 -20.61 5.85
N MET A 322 -1.95 -21.55 6.57
CA MET A 322 -2.63 -22.65 7.26
C MET A 322 -3.08 -22.29 8.69
N ASN A 323 -2.84 -21.06 9.14
CA ASN A 323 -3.08 -20.64 10.53
C ASN A 323 -2.39 -21.57 11.57
N ASN A 324 -1.20 -22.07 11.24
CA ASN A 324 -0.43 -23.00 12.08
C ASN A 324 0.73 -22.28 12.78
N THR A 325 0.52 -21.92 14.04
CA THR A 325 1.52 -21.25 14.89
C THR A 325 2.80 -22.09 15.06
N VAL A 326 2.70 -23.42 15.14
CA VAL A 326 3.86 -24.31 15.33
C VAL A 326 4.80 -24.25 14.11
N THR A 327 4.25 -24.29 12.91
CA THR A 327 5.04 -24.15 11.67
C THR A 327 5.68 -22.78 11.56
N VAL A 328 4.95 -21.72 11.94
CA VAL A 328 5.48 -20.35 11.97
C VAL A 328 6.64 -20.22 12.96
N ILE A 329 6.54 -20.82 14.15
CA ILE A 329 7.64 -20.88 15.13
C ILE A 329 8.83 -21.66 14.56
N GLY A 330 8.59 -22.82 13.93
CA GLY A 330 9.65 -23.61 13.30
C GLY A 330 10.40 -22.83 12.22
N ALA A 331 9.70 -22.03 11.42
CA ALA A 331 10.29 -21.15 10.43
C ALA A 331 11.22 -20.09 11.05
N MET A 332 10.84 -19.53 12.20
CA MET A 332 11.63 -18.52 12.90
C MET A 332 12.95 -19.09 13.44
N ILE A 333 12.97 -20.34 13.92
CA ILE A 333 14.16 -20.97 14.50
C ILE A 333 15.28 -21.15 13.46
N ILE A 334 14.91 -21.44 12.20
CA ILE A 334 15.86 -21.71 11.12
C ILE A 334 16.40 -20.40 10.49
N ALA A 335 15.71 -19.27 10.70
CA ALA A 335 16.00 -18.01 10.01
C ALA A 335 17.33 -17.39 10.45
N PRO A 336 18.24 -17.05 9.53
CA PRO A 336 19.55 -16.49 9.86
C PRO A 336 19.50 -14.95 10.01
N LEU A 337 18.46 -14.41 10.66
CA LEU A 337 18.23 -12.96 10.73
C LEU A 337 18.99 -12.27 11.86
N LEU A 338 19.28 -12.98 12.95
CA LEU A 338 20.06 -12.41 14.07
C LEU A 338 21.44 -11.97 13.59
N SER A 339 22.14 -12.83 12.87
CA SER A 339 23.51 -12.64 12.44
C SER A 339 23.68 -11.35 11.61
N VAL A 340 22.72 -11.06 10.72
CA VAL A 340 22.78 -9.89 9.82
C VAL A 340 22.22 -8.62 10.46
N SER A 341 21.11 -8.70 11.20
CA SER A 341 20.47 -7.52 11.81
C SER A 341 21.32 -6.93 12.94
N VAL A 342 21.96 -7.80 13.72
CA VAL A 342 22.81 -7.39 14.83
C VAL A 342 24.09 -6.73 14.30
N TYR A 343 24.75 -7.30 13.30
CA TYR A 343 25.91 -6.67 12.67
C TYR A 343 25.61 -5.32 12.04
N SER A 344 24.46 -5.18 11.36
CA SER A 344 24.05 -3.89 10.79
C SER A 344 23.85 -2.81 11.87
N THR A 345 23.54 -3.22 13.10
CA THR A 345 23.46 -2.34 14.28
C THR A 345 24.83 -1.93 14.82
N PHE A 346 25.82 -2.82 14.80
CA PHE A 346 27.18 -2.47 15.25
C PHE A 346 27.92 -1.57 14.25
N ASP A 347 27.69 -1.75 12.95
CA ASP A 347 28.14 -0.81 11.93
C ASP A 347 27.50 0.58 12.14
N TRP A 348 26.25 0.63 12.60
CA TRP A 348 25.59 1.88 13.00
C TRP A 348 26.23 2.57 14.21
N LEU A 349 26.65 1.79 15.22
CA LEU A 349 27.37 2.27 16.39
C LEU A 349 28.70 2.94 16.01
N LEU A 350 29.46 2.34 15.08
CA LEU A 350 30.72 2.91 14.58
C LEU A 350 30.52 4.17 13.74
N LEU A 351 29.47 4.20 12.93
CA LEU A 351 29.11 5.34 12.09
C LEU A 351 28.88 6.61 12.93
N ALA A 352 28.34 6.48 14.15
CA ALA A 352 28.12 7.60 15.05
C ALA A 352 29.42 8.23 15.59
N GLU A 353 30.51 7.45 15.67
CA GLU A 353 31.74 7.84 16.36
C GLU A 353 32.93 8.13 15.42
N GLU A 354 33.08 7.39 14.32
CA GLU A 354 34.24 7.54 13.43
C GLU A 354 33.97 8.45 12.23
N LYS A 355 34.68 9.58 12.18
CA LYS A 355 34.53 10.65 11.16
C LYS A 355 35.04 10.29 9.75
N LYS A 356 35.72 9.15 9.53
CA LYS A 356 36.60 8.98 8.34
C LYS A 356 36.27 7.85 7.37
N GLU A 357 35.67 6.74 7.79
CA GLU A 357 35.33 5.67 6.86
C GLU A 357 33.81 5.55 6.79
N GLY A 358 33.21 5.79 5.63
CA GLY A 358 31.75 5.72 5.43
C GLY A 358 31.34 4.76 4.31
N ALA A 359 32.30 4.06 3.69
CA ALA A 359 32.08 3.27 2.49
C ALA A 359 31.81 1.77 2.75
N LYS A 360 32.33 1.19 3.84
CA LYS A 360 32.11 -0.23 4.20
C LYS A 360 30.72 -0.51 4.82
N TYR A 361 30.07 0.53 5.34
CA TYR A 361 28.89 0.45 6.23
C TYR A 361 27.53 0.31 5.54
N LEU A 362 27.44 0.66 4.25
CA LEU A 362 26.24 0.41 3.44
C LEU A 362 26.05 -1.08 3.12
N LYS A 363 27.11 -1.90 3.27
CA LYS A 363 27.08 -3.31 2.90
C LYS A 363 26.13 -4.10 3.82
N SER A 364 26.15 -3.85 5.12
CA SER A 364 25.41 -4.61 6.13
C SER A 364 23.91 -4.32 6.11
N LEU A 365 23.54 -3.03 5.99
CA LEU A 365 22.16 -2.62 5.78
C LEU A 365 21.62 -3.12 4.43
N LYS A 366 22.45 -3.12 3.38
CA LYS A 366 22.09 -3.71 2.09
C LYS A 366 21.86 -5.21 2.23
N ASN A 367 22.69 -5.91 2.99
CA ASN A 367 22.58 -7.35 3.19
C ASN A 367 21.29 -7.72 3.94
N GLU A 368 20.96 -6.98 5.00
CA GLU A 368 19.69 -7.13 5.74
C GLU A 368 18.49 -6.88 4.83
N PHE A 369 18.54 -5.80 4.02
CA PHE A 369 17.50 -5.49 3.05
C PHE A 369 17.33 -6.61 2.01
N ILE A 370 18.42 -7.19 1.51
CA ILE A 370 18.37 -8.31 0.56
C ILE A 370 17.66 -9.52 1.18
N LEU A 371 17.95 -9.89 2.43
CA LEU A 371 17.31 -11.02 3.09
C LEU A 371 15.82 -10.78 3.34
N VAL A 372 15.46 -9.60 3.83
CA VAL A 372 14.06 -9.22 4.03
C VAL A 372 13.32 -9.21 2.70
N ALA A 373 13.90 -8.63 1.66
CA ALA A 373 13.31 -8.60 0.32
C ALA A 373 13.15 -10.00 -0.25
N LEU A 374 14.12 -10.90 -0.04
CA LEU A 374 14.02 -12.31 -0.41
C LEU A 374 12.80 -12.96 0.24
N VAL A 375 12.63 -12.81 1.57
CA VAL A 375 11.48 -13.36 2.30
C VAL A 375 10.16 -12.81 1.74
N VAL A 376 10.06 -11.51 1.50
CA VAL A 376 8.84 -10.87 0.94
C VAL A 376 8.53 -11.40 -0.45
N ILE A 377 9.52 -11.41 -1.35
CA ILE A 377 9.34 -11.83 -2.75
C ILE A 377 8.98 -13.31 -2.83
N GLU A 378 9.66 -14.15 -2.05
CA GLU A 378 9.39 -15.58 -2.02
C GLU A 378 8.01 -15.89 -1.42
N SER A 379 7.63 -15.21 -0.34
CA SER A 379 6.30 -15.35 0.25
C SER A 379 5.20 -14.92 -0.73
N LEU A 380 5.42 -13.84 -1.50
CA LEU A 380 4.55 -13.42 -2.59
C LEU A 380 4.41 -14.51 -3.67
N LEU A 381 5.53 -15.09 -4.12
CA LEU A 381 5.53 -16.15 -5.13
C LEU A 381 4.81 -17.39 -4.63
N ILE A 382 5.10 -17.83 -3.40
CA ILE A 382 4.48 -19.01 -2.78
C ILE A 382 2.98 -18.81 -2.61
N ALA A 383 2.55 -17.66 -2.08
CA ALA A 383 1.13 -17.34 -1.96
C ALA A 383 0.46 -17.29 -3.33
N LYS A 384 1.07 -16.65 -4.33
CA LYS A 384 0.52 -16.61 -5.70
C LYS A 384 0.39 -18.01 -6.32
N ILE A 385 1.39 -18.87 -6.18
CA ILE A 385 1.32 -20.26 -6.65
C ILE A 385 0.24 -21.03 -5.89
N SER A 386 0.18 -20.88 -4.56
CA SER A 386 -0.83 -21.53 -3.72
C SER A 386 -2.25 -21.12 -4.12
N SER A 387 -2.46 -19.86 -4.48
CA SER A 387 -3.76 -19.34 -4.94
C SER A 387 -4.26 -19.98 -6.23
N MET A 388 -3.39 -20.60 -7.03
CA MET A 388 -3.78 -21.34 -8.24
C MET A 388 -4.36 -22.72 -7.91
N VAL A 389 -4.08 -23.25 -6.72
CA VAL A 389 -4.47 -24.60 -6.31
C VAL A 389 -5.55 -24.57 -5.23
N ILE A 390 -5.50 -23.59 -4.31
CA ILE A 390 -6.36 -23.48 -3.13
C ILE A 390 -6.86 -22.03 -3.02
N PRO A 391 -8.15 -21.79 -2.74
CA PRO A 391 -8.63 -20.45 -2.43
C PRO A 391 -7.96 -19.94 -1.15
N LEU A 392 -7.18 -18.87 -1.27
CA LEU A 392 -6.53 -18.25 -0.13
C LEU A 392 -7.52 -17.34 0.62
N SER A 393 -7.48 -17.40 1.94
CA SER A 393 -8.22 -16.50 2.83
C SER A 393 -7.27 -15.83 3.81
N GLU A 394 -7.70 -14.71 4.39
CA GLU A 394 -7.03 -14.15 5.55
C GLU A 394 -7.16 -15.11 6.75
N THR A 395 -6.04 -15.37 7.42
CA THR A 395 -6.03 -16.13 8.67
C THR A 395 -5.88 -15.19 9.86
N PRO A 396 -6.33 -15.57 11.07
CA PRO A 396 -6.09 -14.80 12.28
C PRO A 396 -4.61 -14.41 12.46
N LEU A 397 -3.69 -15.35 12.23
CA LEU A 397 -2.25 -15.11 12.29
C LEU A 397 -1.76 -14.03 11.31
N ILE A 398 -2.32 -13.97 10.09
CA ILE A 398 -2.03 -12.90 9.13
C ILE A 398 -2.56 -11.56 9.64
N MET A 399 -3.78 -11.54 10.18
CA MET A 399 -4.44 -10.32 10.64
C MET A 399 -3.74 -9.70 11.86
N GLU A 400 -3.21 -10.53 12.77
CA GLU A 400 -2.41 -10.07 13.90
C GLU A 400 -1.15 -9.30 13.44
N ARG A 401 -0.54 -9.68 12.31
CA ARG A 401 0.64 -8.97 11.78
C ARG A 401 0.30 -7.77 10.93
N ALA A 402 -0.92 -7.72 10.39
CA ALA A 402 -1.46 -6.55 9.72
C ALA A 402 -1.86 -5.43 10.69
N ARG A 403 -2.00 -5.71 12.00
CA ARG A 403 -2.45 -4.76 13.02
C ARG A 403 -1.40 -4.65 14.14
N PRO A 404 -0.31 -3.89 13.95
CA PRO A 404 0.74 -3.77 14.96
C PRO A 404 0.19 -3.25 16.30
N ASN A 405 0.75 -3.74 17.40
CA ASN A 405 0.42 -3.30 18.75
C ASN A 405 1.70 -2.91 19.54
N PHE A 406 1.53 -2.17 20.63
CA PHE A 406 2.61 -1.81 21.55
C PHE A 406 3.37 -3.02 22.12
N ALA A 407 2.69 -4.17 22.29
CA ALA A 407 3.34 -5.40 22.74
C ALA A 407 4.46 -5.87 21.79
N ASP A 408 4.28 -5.72 20.47
CA ASP A 408 5.30 -6.07 19.48
C ASP A 408 6.57 -5.24 19.66
N LEU A 409 6.41 -3.96 20.01
CA LEU A 409 7.52 -3.05 20.27
C LEU A 409 8.34 -3.50 21.48
N VAL A 410 7.68 -3.92 22.57
CA VAL A 410 8.35 -4.42 23.79
C VAL A 410 9.17 -5.67 23.47
N ILE A 411 8.60 -6.60 22.68
CA ILE A 411 9.29 -7.82 22.25
C ILE A 411 10.53 -7.45 21.41
N ALA A 412 10.37 -6.56 20.43
CA ALA A 412 11.47 -6.13 19.57
C ALA A 412 12.60 -5.43 20.35
N VAL A 413 12.27 -4.56 21.31
CA VAL A 413 13.26 -3.95 22.22
C VAL A 413 14.00 -5.03 23.00
N GLY A 414 13.29 -5.99 23.60
CA GLY A 414 13.88 -7.11 24.34
C GLY A 414 14.82 -7.95 23.48
N SER A 415 14.42 -8.28 22.25
CA SER A 415 15.23 -9.03 21.29
C SER A 415 16.55 -8.32 20.96
N GLY A 416 16.53 -7.00 20.74
CA GLY A 416 17.77 -6.24 20.47
C GLY A 416 18.71 -6.15 21.68
N LEU A 417 18.18 -5.99 22.90
CA LEU A 417 19.00 -6.04 24.12
C LEU A 417 19.66 -7.42 24.28
N ALA A 418 18.87 -8.48 24.15
CA ALA A 418 19.33 -9.85 24.27
C ALA A 418 20.42 -10.18 23.24
N ALA A 419 20.33 -9.60 22.04
CA ALA A 419 21.25 -9.87 20.95
C ALA A 419 22.68 -9.49 21.30
N VAL A 420 22.88 -8.29 21.85
CA VAL A 420 24.20 -7.83 22.28
C VAL A 420 24.70 -8.65 23.47
N VAL A 421 23.83 -8.97 24.43
CA VAL A 421 24.19 -9.81 25.57
C VAL A 421 24.69 -11.19 25.12
N SER A 422 24.06 -11.79 24.11
CA SER A 422 24.48 -13.10 23.56
C SER A 422 25.87 -13.07 22.91
N LEU A 423 26.20 -11.99 22.18
CA LEU A 423 27.53 -11.79 21.58
C LEU A 423 28.63 -11.65 22.64
N ILE A 424 28.31 -10.99 23.74
CA ILE A 424 29.26 -10.69 24.81
C ILE A 424 29.52 -11.93 25.66
N GLY A 425 28.47 -12.69 26.00
CA GLY A 425 28.51 -13.77 27.00
C GLY A 425 29.37 -14.99 26.65
N GLY A 426 29.90 -15.09 25.43
CA GLY A 426 30.87 -16.11 25.03
C GLY A 426 30.35 -17.56 25.02
N LYS A 427 29.06 -17.77 25.26
CA LYS A 427 28.38 -19.06 25.19
C LYS A 427 27.51 -19.08 23.94
N GLU A 428 27.99 -19.75 22.89
CA GLU A 428 27.32 -19.86 21.58
C GLU A 428 25.86 -20.35 21.69
N ASN A 429 25.54 -21.13 22.72
CA ASN A 429 24.21 -21.69 22.97
C ASN A 429 23.11 -20.62 23.14
N TYR A 430 23.42 -19.39 23.57
CA TYR A 430 22.42 -18.33 23.70
C TYR A 430 22.10 -17.62 22.39
N ALA A 431 22.99 -17.70 21.38
CA ALA A 431 22.78 -17.05 20.10
C ALA A 431 21.57 -17.63 19.35
N ILE A 432 21.26 -18.92 19.55
CA ILE A 432 20.10 -19.59 18.94
C ILE A 432 18.78 -19.04 19.52
N LEU A 433 18.70 -18.87 20.83
CA LEU A 433 17.50 -18.35 21.51
C LEU A 433 17.20 -16.90 21.11
N VAL A 434 18.23 -16.07 21.05
CA VAL A 434 18.08 -14.68 20.57
C VAL A 434 17.83 -14.64 19.06
N GLY A 435 18.38 -15.62 18.33
CA GLY A 435 18.13 -15.88 16.91
C GLY A 435 16.64 -15.99 16.63
N ALA A 436 15.99 -16.88 17.37
CA ALA A 436 14.56 -17.08 17.33
C ALA A 436 13.79 -15.81 17.71
N ALA A 437 14.21 -15.08 18.76
CA ALA A 437 13.54 -13.84 19.20
C ALA A 437 13.56 -12.71 18.15
N ILE A 438 14.67 -12.56 17.41
CA ILE A 438 14.76 -11.61 16.29
C ILE A 438 13.93 -12.10 15.10
N ALA A 439 13.98 -13.39 14.79
CA ALA A 439 13.21 -13.97 13.70
C ALA A 439 11.70 -13.87 13.92
N ILE A 440 11.23 -14.04 15.17
CA ILE A 440 9.83 -13.81 15.58
C ILE A 440 9.34 -12.43 15.15
N ALA A 441 10.19 -11.41 15.29
CA ALA A 441 9.85 -10.03 15.01
C ALA A 441 9.95 -9.67 13.52
N LEU A 442 10.64 -10.47 12.69
CA LEU A 442 10.99 -10.09 11.31
C LEU A 442 10.42 -11.02 10.24
N VAL A 443 10.53 -12.34 10.38
CA VAL A 443 10.10 -13.28 9.34
C VAL A 443 8.59 -13.22 9.12
N PRO A 444 7.72 -13.35 10.15
CA PRO A 444 6.28 -13.37 9.91
C PRO A 444 5.74 -12.06 9.35
N PRO A 445 6.16 -10.87 9.84
CA PRO A 445 5.76 -9.61 9.19
C PRO A 445 6.23 -9.55 7.73
N ALA A 446 7.47 -9.93 7.42
CA ALA A 446 7.97 -9.96 6.04
C ALA A 446 7.16 -10.92 5.15
N SER A 447 6.86 -12.13 5.63
CA SER A 447 6.01 -13.07 4.89
C SER A 447 4.57 -12.57 4.72
N THR A 448 4.02 -11.90 5.75
CA THR A 448 2.69 -11.30 5.69
C THR A 448 2.61 -10.18 4.65
N ILE A 449 3.67 -9.40 4.44
CA ILE A 449 3.74 -8.44 3.33
C ILE A 449 3.60 -9.16 1.99
N GLY A 450 4.36 -10.23 1.77
CA GLY A 450 4.29 -11.02 0.54
C GLY A 450 2.90 -11.63 0.31
N ILE A 451 2.29 -12.17 1.36
CA ILE A 451 0.91 -12.71 1.33
C ILE A 451 -0.12 -11.61 1.02
N GLY A 452 -0.03 -10.45 1.68
CA GLY A 452 -0.94 -9.32 1.44
C GLY A 452 -0.85 -8.81 -0.01
N LEU A 453 0.35 -8.76 -0.58
CA LEU A 453 0.56 -8.45 -1.99
C LEU A 453 -0.07 -9.52 -2.91
N ALA A 454 0.04 -10.81 -2.58
CA ALA A 454 -0.58 -11.89 -3.35
C ALA A 454 -2.11 -11.83 -3.30
N LEU A 455 -2.69 -11.48 -2.15
CA LEU A 455 -4.13 -11.29 -1.95
C LEU A 455 -4.67 -9.99 -2.55
N LYS A 456 -3.82 -9.13 -3.11
CA LYS A 456 -4.16 -7.76 -3.55
C LYS A 456 -4.78 -6.91 -2.43
N ARG A 457 -4.38 -7.18 -1.19
CA ARG A 457 -4.87 -6.51 0.03
C ARG A 457 -3.83 -5.55 0.58
N ALA A 458 -3.97 -4.29 0.18
CA ALA A 458 -3.06 -3.22 0.60
C ALA A 458 -3.10 -2.97 2.11
N ASP A 459 -4.25 -3.17 2.75
CA ASP A 459 -4.41 -3.06 4.20
C ASP A 459 -3.52 -4.05 4.97
N ILE A 460 -3.47 -5.32 4.53
CA ILE A 460 -2.59 -6.34 5.10
C ILE A 460 -1.12 -6.02 4.81
N ALA A 461 -0.79 -5.72 3.55
CA ALA A 461 0.59 -5.50 3.13
C ALA A 461 1.22 -4.29 3.84
N LEU A 462 0.50 -3.17 3.91
CA LEU A 462 0.98 -1.95 4.57
C LEU A 462 1.00 -2.11 6.09
N GLY A 463 0.01 -2.79 6.67
CA GLY A 463 -0.02 -3.13 8.09
C GLY A 463 1.17 -4.02 8.50
N ALA A 464 1.49 -5.05 7.73
CA ALA A 464 2.65 -5.90 8.03
C ALA A 464 3.99 -5.19 7.77
N LEU A 465 4.06 -4.31 6.76
CA LEU A 465 5.21 -3.45 6.52
C LEU A 465 5.46 -2.52 7.72
N SER A 466 4.38 -2.02 8.33
CA SER A 466 4.45 -1.20 9.54
C SER A 466 5.15 -1.89 10.69
N LEU A 467 4.72 -3.12 10.95
CA LEU A 467 5.21 -3.95 12.03
C LEU A 467 6.67 -4.32 11.78
N LEU A 468 7.00 -4.73 10.55
CA LEU A 468 8.37 -5.07 10.15
C LEU A 468 9.33 -3.89 10.36
N ILE A 469 8.96 -2.69 9.90
CA ILE A 469 9.75 -1.49 10.09
C ILE A 469 9.89 -1.23 11.59
N ALA A 470 8.80 -1.07 12.34
CA ALA A 470 8.86 -0.78 13.77
C ALA A 470 9.77 -1.75 14.54
N ASN A 471 9.67 -3.04 14.24
CA ASN A 471 10.48 -4.09 14.87
C ASN A 471 11.97 -3.99 14.53
N LEU A 472 12.33 -3.85 13.24
CA LEU A 472 13.71 -3.64 12.83
C LEU A 472 14.33 -2.46 13.58
N LEU A 473 13.54 -1.41 13.81
CA LEU A 473 14.04 -0.15 14.36
C LEU A 473 14.17 -0.21 15.88
N ALA A 474 13.21 -0.85 16.56
CA ALA A 474 13.31 -1.15 17.98
C ALA A 474 14.50 -2.05 18.31
N ILE A 475 14.73 -3.10 17.51
CA ILE A 475 15.89 -3.98 17.65
C ILE A 475 17.19 -3.18 17.51
N LYS A 476 17.31 -2.34 16.46
CA LYS A 476 18.52 -1.54 16.23
C LYS A 476 18.78 -0.53 17.34
N LEU A 477 17.75 0.17 17.81
CA LEU A 477 17.89 1.16 18.87
C LEU A 477 18.30 0.49 20.19
N SER A 478 17.65 -0.61 20.57
CA SER A 478 17.96 -1.27 21.84
C SER A 478 19.29 -2.02 21.81
N ALA A 479 19.65 -2.65 20.68
CA ALA A 479 20.98 -3.23 20.49
C ALA A 479 22.08 -2.16 20.51
N TYR A 480 21.87 -0.98 19.91
CA TYR A 480 22.81 0.15 20.06
C TYR A 480 23.04 0.49 21.54
N LEU A 481 21.96 0.60 22.33
CA LEU A 481 22.04 0.95 23.74
C LEU A 481 22.78 -0.14 24.55
N ALA A 482 22.47 -1.41 24.32
CA ALA A 482 23.14 -2.51 25.00
C ALA A 482 24.64 -2.59 24.65
N ALA A 483 24.99 -2.37 23.39
CA ALA A 483 26.38 -2.30 22.93
C ALA A 483 27.13 -1.14 23.61
N ARG A 484 26.50 0.03 23.69
CA ARG A 484 27.03 1.21 24.37
C ARG A 484 27.32 0.94 25.83
N ILE A 485 26.36 0.34 26.54
CA ILE A 485 26.51 -0.03 27.95
C ILE A 485 27.70 -0.97 28.13
N TYR A 486 27.85 -1.97 27.24
CA TYR A 486 28.98 -2.89 27.29
C TYR A 486 30.34 -2.20 27.14
N VAL A 487 30.50 -1.38 26.09
CA VAL A 487 31.74 -0.64 25.83
C VAL A 487 32.10 0.27 27.02
N LEU A 488 31.08 0.82 27.70
CA LEU A 488 31.24 1.67 28.87
C LEU A 488 31.27 0.91 30.21
N LEU A 489 31.20 -0.43 30.24
CA LEU A 489 31.27 -1.19 31.50
C LEU A 489 32.50 -0.84 32.37
N PRO A 490 33.72 -0.66 31.82
CA PRO A 490 34.87 -0.23 32.62
C PRO A 490 34.63 1.13 33.29
N VAL A 491 34.02 2.07 32.57
CA VAL A 491 33.66 3.42 33.06
C VAL A 491 32.61 3.32 34.17
N ILE A 492 31.56 2.53 33.94
CA ILE A 492 30.45 2.29 34.88
C ILE A 492 30.97 1.66 36.17
N LYS A 493 31.95 0.74 36.10
CA LYS A 493 32.58 0.16 37.30
C LYS A 493 33.24 1.23 38.17
N ILE A 494 34.00 2.15 37.57
CA ILE A 494 34.63 3.27 38.30
C ILE A 494 33.57 4.17 38.93
N ILE A 495 32.52 4.54 38.18
CA ILE A 495 31.40 5.33 38.71
C ILE A 495 30.75 4.61 39.91
N SER A 496 30.53 3.29 39.81
CA SER A 496 29.94 2.49 40.88
C SER A 496 30.83 2.43 42.14
N GLN A 497 32.16 2.42 41.97
CA GLN A 497 33.12 2.44 43.07
C GLN A 497 33.14 3.83 43.73
N TYR A 498 33.10 4.90 42.93
CA TYR A 498 33.00 6.26 43.43
C TYR A 498 31.71 6.49 44.22
N ILE A 499 30.57 5.99 43.71
CA ILE A 499 29.27 6.08 44.41
C ILE A 499 29.28 5.28 45.71
N ARG A 500 29.85 4.06 45.73
CA ARG A 500 29.99 3.29 46.98
C ARG A 500 30.83 4.03 48.01
N GLY A 501 31.93 4.66 47.58
CA GLY A 501 32.76 5.52 48.42
C GLY A 501 32.10 6.83 48.89
N LEU A 502 30.84 7.11 48.52
CA LEU A 502 30.02 8.17 49.15
C LEU A 502 29.47 7.72 50.51
N PHE A 503 29.28 6.41 50.71
CA PHE A 503 28.69 5.85 51.92
C PHE A 503 29.73 5.51 53.00
N ASP A 504 31.00 5.33 52.61
CA ASP A 504 32.12 4.97 53.51
C ASP A 504 32.84 6.20 54.12
N ILE A 505 32.18 7.36 54.25
CA ILE A 505 32.82 8.60 54.71
C ILE A 505 32.78 8.68 56.26
N ASN A 506 33.92 8.46 56.91
CA ASN A 506 34.07 8.50 58.38
C ASN A 506 34.66 9.82 58.93
N GLU A 507 34.38 10.97 58.29
CA GLU A 507 34.98 12.26 58.67
C GLU A 507 34.04 13.17 59.48
N ALA A 508 34.63 14.02 60.34
CA ALA A 508 33.94 15.08 61.08
C ALA A 508 33.22 16.10 60.16
N ASP A 509 33.71 16.29 58.94
CA ASP A 509 33.17 17.17 57.90
C ASP A 509 32.32 16.42 56.85
N TYR A 510 31.56 15.39 57.28
CA TYR A 510 30.76 14.51 56.41
C TYR A 510 29.95 15.27 55.35
N LEU A 511 29.17 16.29 55.75
CA LEU A 511 28.30 17.04 54.84
C LEU A 511 29.09 17.79 53.75
N LYS A 512 30.25 18.35 54.09
CA LYS A 512 31.08 19.12 53.16
C LYS A 512 31.76 18.21 52.15
N VAL A 513 32.29 17.07 52.60
CA VAL A 513 32.90 16.06 51.73
C VAL A 513 31.85 15.41 50.83
N LEU A 514 30.69 15.04 51.39
CA LEU A 514 29.57 14.47 50.65
C LEU A 514 29.07 15.45 49.57
N PHE A 515 28.84 16.71 49.92
CA PHE A 515 28.41 17.75 48.97
C PHE A 515 29.42 17.91 47.83
N THR A 516 30.71 17.93 48.15
CA THR A 516 31.77 18.07 47.13
C THR A 516 31.81 16.86 46.19
N LYS A 517 31.72 15.64 46.72
CA LYS A 517 31.69 14.42 45.89
C LYS A 517 30.42 14.33 45.03
N ILE A 518 29.25 14.67 45.59
CA ILE A 518 27.98 14.73 44.84
C ILE A 518 28.08 15.77 43.72
N LEU A 519 28.57 16.97 44.01
CA LEU A 519 28.75 18.02 43.01
C LEU A 519 29.71 17.58 41.90
N THR A 520 30.75 16.82 42.22
CA THR A 520 31.69 16.25 41.24
C THR A 520 31.00 15.21 40.36
N LEU A 521 30.16 14.34 40.94
CA LEU A 521 29.34 13.39 40.20
C LEU A 521 28.32 14.09 39.28
N VAL A 522 27.70 15.17 39.76
CA VAL A 522 26.78 15.99 38.96
C VAL A 522 27.56 16.67 37.82
N LYS A 523 28.73 17.26 38.08
CA LYS A 523 29.59 17.84 37.03
C LYS A 523 29.98 16.80 35.98
N TYR A 524 30.38 15.60 36.40
CA TYR A 524 30.66 14.48 35.50
C TYR A 524 29.44 14.19 34.61
N TRP A 525 28.28 13.96 35.23
CA TRP A 525 27.05 13.65 34.51
C TRP A 525 26.62 14.75 33.54
N VAL A 526 26.73 16.03 33.94
CA VAL A 526 26.41 17.17 33.09
C VAL A 526 27.39 17.23 31.91
N ASN A 527 28.70 17.08 32.13
CA ASN A 527 29.67 17.10 31.05
C ASN A 527 29.44 15.98 30.04
N VAL A 528 29.16 14.77 30.51
CA VAL A 528 28.84 13.61 29.67
C VAL A 528 27.53 13.85 28.91
N SER A 529 26.47 14.26 29.59
CA SER A 529 25.16 14.54 28.97
C SER A 529 25.24 15.60 27.88
N LEU A 530 26.13 16.57 28.06
CA LEU A 530 26.36 17.66 27.10
C LEU A 530 27.47 17.35 26.11
N ASN A 531 28.00 16.12 26.08
CA ASN A 531 29.06 15.69 25.18
C ASN A 531 30.29 16.63 25.20
N ILE A 532 30.68 17.07 26.40
CA ILE A 532 31.86 17.90 26.62
C ILE A 532 33.05 16.94 26.73
N GLU A 533 34.05 17.04 25.84
CA GLU A 533 35.18 16.11 25.80
C GLU A 533 36.31 16.46 26.77
N THR A 534 36.43 17.73 27.17
CA THR A 534 37.47 18.18 28.10
C THR A 534 36.82 18.77 29.36
N PRO A 535 37.05 18.19 30.55
CA PRO A 535 36.55 18.77 31.77
C PRO A 535 37.17 20.16 31.97
N ILE A 536 36.34 21.16 32.22
CA ILE A 536 36.81 22.52 32.49
C ILE A 536 37.27 22.56 33.95
N ASP A 537 38.56 22.34 34.15
CA ASP A 537 39.23 22.70 35.40
C ASP A 537 39.44 24.22 35.39
N THR A 538 38.81 24.96 36.32
CA THR A 538 39.48 26.05 37.05
C THR A 538 38.58 26.82 38.04
N GLN A 539 39.24 27.33 39.07
CA GLN A 539 38.82 28.44 39.91
C GLN A 539 38.46 29.67 39.06
N ILE A 540 37.30 30.26 39.34
CA ILE A 540 36.74 31.38 38.56
C ILE A 540 37.35 32.68 39.10
N GLY A 541 38.28 33.28 38.35
CA GLY A 541 38.92 34.55 38.72
C GLY A 541 38.34 35.78 38.02
N SER A 542 37.77 35.63 36.81
CA SER A 542 37.27 36.76 36.00
C SER A 542 35.96 36.47 35.23
N PHE A 543 35.17 37.52 34.92
CA PHE A 543 33.93 37.39 34.12
C PHE A 543 34.18 36.80 32.72
N LYS A 544 35.36 37.08 32.12
CA LYS A 544 35.75 36.52 30.82
C LYS A 544 35.98 35.00 30.90
N GLU A 545 36.54 34.52 31.99
CA GLU A 545 36.66 33.07 32.27
C GLU A 545 35.30 32.44 32.55
N LEU A 546 34.42 33.12 33.31
CA LEU A 546 33.03 32.68 33.52
C LEU A 546 32.29 32.46 32.20
N VAL A 547 32.33 33.45 31.29
CA VAL A 547 31.71 33.35 29.97
C VAL A 547 32.34 32.22 29.15
N ARG A 548 33.67 32.08 29.15
CA ARG A 548 34.39 31.01 28.45
C ARG A 548 34.04 29.62 29.00
N THR A 549 33.82 29.49 30.30
CA THR A 549 33.42 28.25 30.96
C THR A 549 31.96 27.89 30.67
N ILE A 550 31.05 28.87 30.64
CA ILE A 550 29.60 28.65 30.42
C ILE A 550 29.24 28.47 28.93
N THR A 551 29.97 29.11 28.02
CA THR A 551 29.68 29.09 26.57
C THR A 551 29.55 27.67 25.99
N PRO A 552 30.44 26.70 26.30
CA PRO A 552 30.30 25.31 25.85
C PRO A 552 29.02 24.64 26.35
N TYR A 553 28.62 24.88 27.61
CA TYR A 553 27.39 24.32 28.18
C TYR A 553 26.17 24.86 27.45
N ILE A 554 26.04 26.18 27.30
CA ILE A 554 24.91 26.79 26.59
C ILE A 554 24.85 26.30 25.15
N LYS A 555 25.99 26.28 24.44
CA LYS A 555 26.06 25.85 23.05
C LYS A 555 25.70 24.37 22.88
N ASN A 556 26.15 23.49 23.77
CA ASN A 556 25.85 22.07 23.65
C ASN A 556 24.43 21.76 24.11
N ILE A 557 23.93 22.36 25.20
CA ILE A 557 22.51 22.26 25.60
C ILE A 557 21.61 22.65 24.43
N THR A 558 21.84 23.84 23.85
CA THR A 558 21.02 24.32 22.72
C THR A 558 21.17 23.43 21.50
N SER A 559 22.39 23.04 21.11
CA SER A 559 22.61 22.14 19.96
C SER A 559 21.92 20.78 20.13
N ILE A 560 22.04 20.19 21.31
CA ILE A 560 21.51 18.85 21.62
C ILE A 560 19.99 18.88 21.65
N PHE A 561 19.41 19.81 22.41
CA PHE A 561 17.97 19.97 22.51
C PHE A 561 17.34 20.25 21.13
N LEU A 562 17.96 21.16 20.36
CA LEU A 562 17.47 21.51 19.04
C LEU A 562 17.57 20.32 18.06
N LYS A 563 18.69 19.60 18.04
CA LYS A 563 18.95 18.54 17.04
C LYS A 563 18.23 17.23 17.31
N TYR A 564 18.14 16.79 18.56
CA TYR A 564 17.66 15.45 18.90
C TYR A 564 16.21 15.43 19.38
N ILE A 565 15.66 16.56 19.82
CA ILE A 565 14.27 16.66 20.32
C ILE A 565 13.44 17.57 19.42
N VAL A 566 13.79 18.86 19.38
CA VAL A 566 12.94 19.86 18.71
C VAL A 566 12.85 19.56 17.23
N LEU A 567 13.98 19.37 16.54
CA LEU A 567 14.00 19.18 15.09
C LEU A 567 13.23 17.91 14.66
N PRO A 568 13.44 16.71 15.25
CA PRO A 568 12.71 15.53 14.83
C PRO A 568 11.21 15.60 15.14
N VAL A 569 10.85 16.10 16.33
CA VAL A 569 9.45 16.24 16.75
C VAL A 569 8.72 17.28 15.91
N THR A 570 9.32 18.46 15.68
CA THR A 570 8.69 19.52 14.88
C THR A 570 8.54 19.13 13.42
N ILE A 571 9.56 18.51 12.80
CA ILE A 571 9.44 18.03 11.42
C ILE A 571 8.38 16.94 11.32
N SER A 572 8.39 15.97 12.24
CA SER A 572 7.41 14.88 12.26
C SER A 572 5.99 15.42 12.46
N ALA A 573 5.77 16.27 13.46
CA ALA A 573 4.48 16.91 13.70
C ALA A 573 4.03 17.75 12.51
N SER A 574 4.94 18.49 11.88
CA SER A 574 4.63 19.29 10.68
C SER A 574 4.21 18.41 9.50
N ILE A 575 4.90 17.29 9.25
CA ILE A 575 4.52 16.32 8.21
C ILE A 575 3.14 15.73 8.51
N CYS A 576 2.88 15.28 9.74
CA CYS A 576 1.59 14.69 10.10
C CYS A 576 0.44 15.71 10.03
N LEU A 577 0.66 16.95 10.50
CA LEU A 577 -0.34 18.01 10.43
C LEU A 577 -0.62 18.43 8.98
N THR A 578 0.42 18.60 8.16
CA THR A 578 0.23 18.93 6.73
C THR A 578 -0.48 17.83 5.95
N LEU A 579 -0.19 16.55 6.23
CA LEU A 579 -0.92 15.43 5.63
C LEU A 579 -2.38 15.32 6.11
N SER A 580 -2.66 15.77 7.33
CA SER A 580 -4.01 15.76 7.91
C SER A 580 -4.87 16.94 7.42
N LEU A 581 -4.27 18.09 7.11
CA LEU A 581 -4.94 19.28 6.57
C LEU A 581 -5.44 19.05 5.15
N ALA A 582 -6.77 18.91 5.01
CA ALA A 582 -7.43 18.65 3.74
C ALA A 582 -7.19 19.78 2.72
N GLU A 583 -7.16 21.05 3.13
CA GLU A 583 -6.99 22.17 2.18
C GLU A 583 -5.66 22.09 1.41
N ILE A 584 -4.58 21.71 2.10
CA ILE A 584 -3.24 21.60 1.50
C ILE A 584 -3.18 20.42 0.55
N SER A 585 -3.69 19.26 0.97
CA SER A 585 -3.67 18.05 0.14
C SER A 585 -4.52 18.25 -1.12
N PHE A 586 -5.70 18.86 -1.00
CA PHE A 586 -6.56 19.18 -2.15
C PHE A 586 -5.92 20.21 -3.08
N ALA A 587 -5.23 21.23 -2.57
CA ALA A 587 -4.56 22.22 -3.42
C ALA A 587 -3.49 21.58 -4.33
N VAL A 588 -2.67 20.68 -3.79
CA VAL A 588 -1.63 19.96 -4.57
C VAL A 588 -2.26 19.06 -5.64
N SER A 589 -3.29 18.31 -5.27
CA SER A 589 -4.05 17.47 -6.20
C SER A 589 -4.72 18.30 -7.31
N TYR A 590 -5.35 19.41 -6.95
CA TYR A 590 -5.98 20.32 -7.90
C TYR A 590 -4.98 20.90 -8.90
N MET A 591 -3.82 21.36 -8.43
CA MET A 591 -2.74 21.86 -9.31
C MET A 591 -2.27 20.80 -10.31
N LEU A 592 -2.08 19.56 -9.87
CA LEU A 592 -1.74 18.45 -10.77
C LEU A 592 -2.84 18.16 -11.79
N SER A 593 -4.11 18.23 -11.36
CA SER A 593 -5.26 18.00 -12.26
C SER A 593 -5.35 19.06 -13.37
N ILE A 594 -5.05 20.33 -13.06
CA ILE A 594 -4.97 21.40 -14.06
C ILE A 594 -3.86 21.11 -15.07
N ILE A 595 -2.69 20.66 -14.60
CA ILE A 595 -1.56 20.32 -15.49
C ILE A 595 -1.95 19.16 -16.41
N ASP A 596 -2.60 18.12 -15.89
CA ASP A 596 -3.08 16.98 -16.68
C ASP A 596 -4.12 17.40 -17.75
N GLN A 597 -5.05 18.29 -17.38
CA GLN A 597 -6.02 18.87 -18.31
C GLN A 597 -5.34 19.68 -19.42
N LEU A 598 -4.39 20.54 -19.08
CA LEU A 598 -3.64 21.35 -20.05
C LEU A 598 -2.84 20.46 -21.02
N VAL A 599 -2.18 19.42 -20.51
CA VAL A 599 -1.46 18.43 -21.34
C VAL A 599 -2.43 17.71 -22.28
N SER A 600 -3.59 17.31 -21.79
CA SER A 600 -4.63 16.65 -22.59
C SER A 600 -5.14 17.56 -23.71
N GLN A 601 -5.43 18.83 -23.41
CA GLN A 601 -5.85 19.83 -24.42
C GLN A 601 -4.78 20.10 -25.49
N LEU A 602 -3.50 20.12 -25.10
CA LEU A 602 -2.40 20.26 -26.05
C LEU A 602 -2.30 19.05 -26.98
N MET A 603 -2.49 17.84 -26.46
CA MET A 603 -2.46 16.62 -27.27
C MET A 603 -3.63 16.53 -28.25
N GLU A 604 -4.80 16.97 -27.83
CA GLU A 604 -5.97 17.08 -28.71
C GLU A 604 -5.71 18.07 -29.85
N LYS A 605 -5.07 19.21 -29.58
CA LYS A 605 -4.64 20.17 -30.61
C LYS A 605 -3.61 19.59 -31.61
N ILE A 606 -2.82 18.60 -31.20
CA ILE A 606 -1.83 17.92 -32.05
C ILE A 606 -2.50 16.79 -32.87
N GLY A 607 -3.81 16.57 -32.73
CA GLY A 607 -4.58 15.61 -33.51
C GLY A 607 -4.56 14.18 -32.95
N VAL A 608 -4.18 14.00 -31.68
CA VAL A 608 -4.23 12.70 -31.00
C VAL A 608 -5.65 12.47 -30.48
N SER A 609 -6.29 11.38 -30.88
CA SER A 609 -7.66 11.06 -30.41
C SER A 609 -7.69 10.81 -28.90
N THR A 610 -8.81 11.10 -28.22
CA THR A 610 -8.96 10.91 -26.75
C THR A 610 -8.64 9.49 -26.28
N TYR A 611 -8.95 8.47 -27.08
CA TYR A 611 -8.56 7.08 -26.82
C TYR A 611 -7.05 6.86 -27.00
N ALA A 612 -6.44 7.45 -28.02
CA ALA A 612 -4.99 7.42 -28.20
C ALA A 612 -4.27 8.20 -27.08
N ILE A 613 -4.81 9.31 -26.57
CA ILE A 613 -4.25 10.04 -25.42
C ILE A 613 -4.23 9.14 -24.17
N ALA A 614 -5.29 8.37 -23.92
CA ALA A 614 -5.33 7.43 -22.81
C ALA A 614 -4.31 6.29 -22.93
N MET A 615 -4.01 5.84 -24.15
CA MET A 615 -3.08 4.72 -24.42
C MET A 615 -1.61 5.16 -24.58
N TYR A 616 -1.37 6.38 -25.09
CA TYR A 616 -0.03 6.96 -25.30
C TYR A 616 0.43 7.88 -24.15
N SER A 617 -0.46 8.41 -23.30
CA SER A 617 -0.02 9.23 -22.16
C SER A 617 0.89 8.49 -21.17
N PRO A 618 0.70 7.18 -20.88
CA PRO A 618 1.62 6.47 -20.00
C PRO A 618 2.99 6.27 -20.65
N THR A 619 3.05 5.87 -21.92
CA THR A 619 4.32 5.63 -22.64
C THR A 619 5.11 6.92 -22.84
N LEU A 620 4.42 8.01 -23.18
CA LEU A 620 5.03 9.33 -23.26
C LEU A 620 5.49 9.83 -21.89
N SER A 621 4.68 9.66 -20.84
CA SER A 621 5.08 10.10 -19.50
C SER A 621 6.23 9.27 -18.94
N ILE A 622 6.36 7.99 -19.31
CA ILE A 622 7.54 7.17 -19.02
C ILE A 622 8.77 7.77 -19.72
N ALA A 623 8.67 8.08 -21.01
CA ALA A 623 9.77 8.65 -21.79
C ALA A 623 10.19 10.04 -21.25
N VAL A 624 9.22 10.90 -20.94
CA VAL A 624 9.46 12.23 -20.33
C VAL A 624 10.10 12.06 -18.95
N SER A 625 9.58 11.17 -18.10
CA SER A 625 10.14 10.91 -16.78
C SER A 625 11.58 10.37 -16.88
N ALA A 626 11.87 9.47 -17.82
CA ALA A 626 13.21 8.96 -18.07
C ALA A 626 14.19 10.06 -18.52
N LEU A 627 13.77 10.95 -19.42
CA LEU A 627 14.55 12.11 -19.85
C LEU A 627 14.80 13.08 -18.70
N LEU A 628 13.79 13.33 -17.85
CA LEU A 628 13.91 14.19 -16.68
C LEU A 628 14.83 13.57 -15.62
N VAL A 629 14.80 12.25 -15.41
CA VAL A 629 15.76 11.53 -14.54
C VAL A 629 17.19 11.73 -15.05
N LEU A 630 17.41 11.56 -16.35
CA LEU A 630 18.73 11.73 -16.97
C LEU A 630 19.21 13.18 -16.84
N GLY A 631 18.33 14.15 -17.11
CA GLY A 631 18.59 15.58 -16.93
C GLY A 631 18.92 15.94 -15.48
N LEU A 632 18.16 15.41 -14.53
CA LEU A 632 18.39 15.58 -13.09
C LEU A 632 19.74 15.00 -12.68
N ALA A 633 20.08 13.79 -13.14
CA ALA A 633 21.36 13.14 -12.84
C ALA A 633 22.54 13.98 -13.35
N ILE A 634 22.48 14.47 -14.58
CA ILE A 634 23.51 15.36 -15.17
C ILE A 634 23.66 16.64 -14.34
N LEU A 635 22.54 17.26 -13.93
CA LEU A 635 22.55 18.48 -13.12
C LEU A 635 23.09 18.23 -11.70
N LEU A 636 22.75 17.11 -11.07
CA LEU A 636 23.29 16.71 -9.77
C LEU A 636 24.80 16.47 -9.83
N VAL A 637 25.32 15.88 -10.91
CA VAL A 637 26.76 15.74 -11.16
C VAL A 637 27.42 17.12 -11.34
N LYS A 638 26.78 18.07 -12.05
CA LYS A 638 27.26 19.46 -12.17
C LYS A 638 27.27 20.20 -10.83
N ILE A 639 26.25 20.00 -10.00
CA ILE A 639 26.20 20.56 -8.64
C ILE A 639 27.33 19.97 -7.78
N ALA A 640 27.60 18.67 -7.90
CA ALA A 640 28.66 17.99 -7.18
C ALA A 640 30.07 18.45 -7.59
N SER A 641 30.27 18.81 -8.86
CA SER A 641 31.55 19.31 -9.41
C SER A 641 31.84 20.79 -9.13
N GLY A 642 30.88 21.55 -8.59
CA GLY A 642 31.10 22.89 -8.01
C GLY A 642 31.13 24.07 -9.00
N LYS A 643 31.07 23.85 -10.31
CA LYS A 643 30.99 24.95 -11.31
C LYS A 643 29.53 25.47 -11.44
N LYS A 644 29.32 26.79 -11.29
CA LYS A 644 28.00 27.48 -11.44
C LYS A 644 26.87 26.89 -10.56
N GLN A 645 27.17 26.61 -9.29
CA GLN A 645 26.31 25.89 -8.34
C GLN A 645 24.87 26.45 -8.22
N ARG A 646 24.67 27.78 -8.18
CA ARG A 646 23.34 28.37 -8.01
C ARG A 646 22.42 28.17 -9.22
N LYS A 647 22.91 28.41 -10.44
CA LYS A 647 22.11 28.22 -11.67
C LYS A 647 21.77 26.74 -11.88
N ALA A 648 22.74 25.85 -11.67
CA ALA A 648 22.52 24.40 -11.79
C ALA A 648 21.55 23.86 -10.74
N ALA A 649 21.58 24.38 -9.50
CA ALA A 649 20.63 24.00 -8.45
C ALA A 649 19.19 24.46 -8.76
N ALA A 650 19.02 25.68 -9.28
CA ALA A 650 17.70 26.19 -9.67
C ALA A 650 17.09 25.38 -10.83
N SER A 651 17.88 25.06 -11.87
CA SER A 651 17.39 24.20 -12.95
C SER A 651 17.16 22.76 -12.51
N ALA A 652 17.97 22.22 -11.59
CA ALA A 652 17.73 20.89 -11.03
C ALA A 652 16.43 20.83 -10.21
N LEU A 653 16.09 21.91 -9.49
CA LEU A 653 14.85 22.00 -8.73
C LEU A 653 13.64 22.03 -9.66
N LEU A 654 13.69 22.80 -10.76
CA LEU A 654 12.64 22.80 -11.78
C LEU A 654 12.46 21.43 -12.44
N VAL A 655 13.56 20.77 -12.82
CA VAL A 655 13.52 19.42 -13.40
C VAL A 655 12.95 18.41 -12.40
N ASN A 656 13.28 18.53 -11.12
CA ASN A 656 12.76 17.66 -10.06
C ASN A 656 11.25 17.85 -9.84
N ILE A 657 10.75 19.09 -9.81
CA ILE A 657 9.32 19.38 -9.72
C ILE A 657 8.60 18.84 -10.96
N ALA A 658 9.16 19.05 -12.16
CA ALA A 658 8.60 18.52 -13.40
C ALA A 658 8.57 16.99 -13.41
N LEU A 659 9.61 16.34 -12.86
CA LEU A 659 9.69 14.88 -12.74
C LEU A 659 8.65 14.31 -11.77
N TRP A 660 8.44 14.97 -10.64
CA TRP A 660 7.37 14.58 -9.73
C TRP A 660 5.99 14.79 -10.38
N GLY A 661 5.78 15.92 -11.05
CA GLY A 661 4.54 16.19 -11.78
C GLY A 661 4.27 15.15 -12.87
N SER A 662 5.27 14.79 -13.67
CA SER A 662 5.13 13.77 -14.72
C SER A 662 4.81 12.39 -14.14
N LEU A 663 5.49 11.99 -13.05
CA LEU A 663 5.20 10.74 -12.34
C LEU A 663 3.81 10.75 -11.70
N ALA A 664 3.39 11.87 -11.12
CA ALA A 664 2.08 12.01 -10.49
C ALA A 664 0.94 11.94 -11.52
N ILE A 665 1.14 12.47 -12.72
CA ILE A 665 0.21 12.34 -13.85
C ILE A 665 0.21 10.91 -14.39
N LEU A 666 1.39 10.31 -14.59
CA LEU A 666 1.56 8.93 -15.07
C LEU A 666 0.81 7.92 -14.20
N LEU A 667 0.97 8.06 -12.89
CA LEU A 667 0.35 7.19 -11.89
C LEU A 667 -1.04 7.66 -11.47
N LYS A 668 -1.53 8.78 -12.03
CA LYS A 668 -2.80 9.44 -11.67
C LYS A 668 -2.95 9.65 -10.16
N ILE A 669 -1.85 9.95 -9.47
CA ILE A 669 -1.81 10.16 -8.02
C ILE A 669 -2.65 11.38 -7.61
N TYR A 670 -2.93 12.30 -8.53
CA TYR A 670 -3.74 13.49 -8.25
C TYR A 670 -5.18 13.18 -7.81
N TYR A 671 -5.74 12.00 -8.07
CA TYR A 671 -7.04 11.61 -7.47
C TYR A 671 -6.95 11.42 -5.95
N PHE A 672 -5.75 11.16 -5.44
CA PHE A 672 -5.46 10.86 -4.04
C PHE A 672 -4.72 12.04 -3.42
N SER A 673 -5.49 13.00 -2.92
CA SER A 673 -4.97 14.29 -2.46
C SER A 673 -3.80 14.16 -1.46
N ARG A 674 -3.87 13.21 -0.52
CA ARG A 674 -2.83 13.02 0.50
C ARG A 674 -1.65 12.24 -0.04
N VAL A 675 -1.88 11.27 -0.92
CA VAL A 675 -0.79 10.53 -1.59
C VAL A 675 0.00 11.47 -2.51
N ALA A 676 -0.66 12.40 -3.20
CA ALA A 676 -0.01 13.45 -3.98
C ALA A 676 0.88 14.31 -3.08
N LEU A 677 0.34 14.84 -1.99
CA LEU A 677 1.10 15.64 -1.03
C LEU A 677 2.29 14.86 -0.44
N LEU A 678 2.08 13.61 -0.02
CA LEU A 678 3.13 12.74 0.49
C LEU A 678 4.23 12.49 -0.55
N GLY A 679 3.85 12.22 -1.80
CA GLY A 679 4.79 12.07 -2.90
C GLY A 679 5.63 13.32 -3.12
N LEU A 680 5.03 14.51 -3.05
CA LEU A 680 5.73 15.79 -3.17
C LEU A 680 6.70 16.01 -2.00
N LEU A 681 6.28 15.74 -0.77
CA LEU A 681 7.13 15.83 0.42
C LEU A 681 8.33 14.89 0.33
N LEU A 682 8.12 13.61 -0.03
CA LEU A 682 9.21 12.66 -0.21
C LEU A 682 10.18 13.07 -1.32
N ASN A 683 9.64 13.55 -2.44
CA ASN A 683 10.45 14.01 -3.57
C ASN A 683 11.30 15.25 -3.21
N THR A 684 10.73 16.21 -2.48
CA THR A 684 11.46 17.40 -2.02
C THR A 684 12.55 17.05 -1.00
N ILE A 685 12.27 16.12 -0.06
CA ILE A 685 13.27 15.60 0.88
C ILE A 685 14.41 14.90 0.13
N PHE A 686 14.09 14.04 -0.83
CA PHE A 686 15.09 13.35 -1.65
C PHE A 686 15.98 14.32 -2.42
N PHE A 687 15.38 15.32 -3.07
CA PHE A 687 16.11 16.34 -3.81
C PHE A 687 16.99 17.21 -2.92
N ALA A 688 16.47 17.67 -1.78
CA ALA A 688 17.25 18.40 -0.78
C ALA A 688 18.44 17.57 -0.30
N GLY A 689 18.21 16.28 -0.03
CA GLY A 689 19.25 15.31 0.33
C GLY A 689 20.32 15.16 -0.76
N ALA A 690 19.91 15.06 -2.03
CA ALA A 690 20.82 14.93 -3.17
C ALA A 690 21.68 16.19 -3.39
N VAL A 691 21.08 17.39 -3.34
CA VAL A 691 21.79 18.67 -3.50
C VAL A 691 22.75 18.93 -2.34
N LEU A 692 22.31 18.67 -1.12
CA LEU A 692 23.11 18.86 0.09
C LEU A 692 24.05 17.69 0.36
N TRP A 693 24.01 16.62 -0.44
CA TRP A 693 24.76 15.37 -0.18
C TRP A 693 26.25 15.60 0.06
N LYS A 694 26.90 16.53 -0.66
CA LYS A 694 28.33 16.81 -0.47
C LYS A 694 28.63 17.44 0.90
N LYS A 695 27.73 18.29 1.42
CA LYS A 695 27.82 18.89 2.76
C LYS A 695 27.39 17.90 3.85
N LEU A 696 26.30 17.17 3.59
CA LEU A 696 25.77 16.12 4.45
C LEU A 696 26.69 14.89 4.49
N ARG A 697 27.57 14.70 3.49
CA ARG A 697 28.51 13.58 3.41
C ARG A 697 29.42 13.50 4.64
N LYS A 698 29.78 14.66 5.18
CA LYS A 698 30.60 14.78 6.40
C LYS A 698 29.84 14.37 7.66
N TYR A 699 28.51 14.38 7.62
CA TYR A 699 27.61 14.08 8.73
C TYR A 699 26.69 12.90 8.40
N LYS A 700 27.10 12.00 7.49
CA LYS A 700 26.25 10.92 6.93
C LYS A 700 25.54 10.11 8.00
N SER A 701 26.27 9.69 9.02
CA SER A 701 25.73 8.92 10.13
C SER A 701 24.61 9.64 10.86
N HIS A 702 24.83 10.92 11.16
CA HIS A 702 23.86 11.76 11.83
C HIS A 702 22.64 12.03 10.94
N VAL A 703 22.84 12.27 9.65
CA VAL A 703 21.75 12.51 8.70
C VAL A 703 20.87 11.27 8.53
N ILE A 704 21.48 10.07 8.46
CA ILE A 704 20.71 8.83 8.40
C ILE A 704 19.96 8.63 9.73
N LEU A 705 20.60 8.84 10.88
CA LEU A 705 19.95 8.77 12.20
C LEU A 705 18.80 9.76 12.35
N TYR A 706 18.96 11.02 11.93
CA TYR A 706 17.90 12.01 12.03
C TYR A 706 16.75 11.72 11.07
N SER A 707 17.05 11.40 9.81
CA SER A 707 16.02 11.02 8.82
C SER A 707 15.23 9.82 9.30
N PHE A 708 15.93 8.89 9.96
CA PHE A 708 15.36 7.70 10.58
C PHE A 708 14.45 8.02 11.77
N VAL A 709 14.89 8.83 12.73
CA VAL A 709 14.08 9.22 13.90
C VAL A 709 12.86 10.04 13.47
N ILE A 710 13.02 10.95 12.51
CA ILE A 710 11.91 11.74 11.93
C ILE A 710 10.89 10.82 11.26
N PHE A 711 11.36 9.92 10.39
CA PHE A 711 10.50 8.95 9.73
C PHE A 711 9.77 8.09 10.75
N MET A 712 10.47 7.61 11.79
CA MET A 712 9.86 6.79 12.85
C MET A 712 8.82 7.51 13.67
N LEU A 713 9.12 8.73 14.12
CA LEU A 713 8.13 9.53 14.84
C LEU A 713 6.91 9.78 13.96
N ALA A 714 7.11 10.18 12.70
CA ALA A 714 6.01 10.41 11.76
C ALA A 714 5.20 9.13 11.51
N TYR A 715 5.88 7.99 11.44
CA TYR A 715 5.25 6.71 11.19
C TYR A 715 4.44 6.20 12.38
N ILE A 716 5.06 6.17 13.57
CA ILE A 716 4.42 5.76 14.82
C ILE A 716 3.23 6.67 15.11
N THR A 717 3.37 7.99 14.89
CA THR A 717 2.25 8.92 15.10
C THR A 717 1.09 8.62 14.17
N LEU A 718 1.34 8.41 12.87
CA LEU A 718 0.28 8.03 11.91
C LEU A 718 -0.42 6.73 12.35
N GLN A 719 0.34 5.69 12.72
CA GLN A 719 -0.25 4.42 13.13
C GLN A 719 -0.99 4.51 14.47
N SER A 720 -0.37 5.16 15.45
CA SER A 720 -0.93 5.34 16.79
C SER A 720 -2.16 6.24 16.76
N LEU A 721 -2.29 7.10 15.75
CA LEU A 721 -3.48 7.93 15.60
C LEU A 721 -4.74 7.10 15.38
N SER A 722 -4.67 5.99 14.63
CA SER A 722 -5.84 5.13 14.41
C SER A 722 -6.33 4.47 15.72
N VAL A 723 -5.38 4.04 16.56
CA VAL A 723 -5.67 3.47 17.88
C VAL A 723 -6.13 4.56 18.85
N TYR A 724 -5.46 5.71 18.83
CA TYR A 724 -5.82 6.87 19.64
C TYR A 724 -7.21 7.39 19.28
N GLU A 725 -7.55 7.44 17.99
CA GLU A 725 -8.88 7.78 17.48
C GLU A 725 -9.91 6.80 18.01
N THR A 726 -9.65 5.49 17.91
CA THR A 726 -10.52 4.45 18.46
C THR A 726 -10.71 4.62 19.97
N VAL A 727 -9.63 4.82 20.74
CA VAL A 727 -9.69 4.94 22.22
C VAL A 727 -10.34 6.26 22.65
N PHE A 728 -10.01 7.37 22.00
CA PHE A 728 -10.57 8.69 22.25
C PHE A 728 -12.07 8.69 22.01
N TYR A 729 -12.51 8.14 20.88
CA TYR A 729 -13.93 8.01 20.56
C TYR A 729 -14.64 6.99 21.45
N THR A 730 -14.02 5.84 21.76
CA THR A 730 -14.62 4.84 22.65
C THR A 730 -14.81 5.36 24.08
N ARG A 731 -13.88 6.18 24.59
CA ARG A 731 -14.03 6.83 25.91
C ARG A 731 -15.23 7.79 25.94
N ASN A 732 -15.47 8.51 24.86
CA ASN A 732 -16.54 9.50 24.77
C ASN A 732 -17.90 8.90 24.37
N LEU A 733 -18.00 7.61 24.03
CA LEU A 733 -19.26 6.96 23.64
C LEU A 733 -20.37 7.10 24.69
N SER A 734 -20.00 6.99 25.97
CA SER A 734 -20.95 7.13 27.08
C SER A 734 -21.50 8.55 27.16
N GLU A 735 -20.64 9.55 27.01
CA GLU A 735 -21.01 10.96 27.01
C GLU A 735 -21.88 11.32 25.81
N VAL A 736 -21.53 10.84 24.61
CA VAL A 736 -22.32 11.03 23.38
C VAL A 736 -23.68 10.34 23.48
N SER A 737 -23.74 9.11 24.01
CA SER A 737 -25.01 8.41 24.24
C SER A 737 -25.92 9.21 25.18
N HIS A 738 -25.37 9.79 26.26
CA HIS A 738 -26.11 10.67 27.15
C HIS A 738 -26.59 11.94 26.46
N ILE A 739 -25.72 12.66 25.74
CA ILE A 739 -26.06 13.88 24.99
C ILE A 739 -27.17 13.59 23.98
N VAL A 740 -27.03 12.52 23.19
CA VAL A 740 -28.02 12.12 22.19
C VAL A 740 -29.34 11.73 22.86
N ARG A 741 -29.31 11.01 24.00
CA ARG A 741 -30.52 10.63 24.73
C ARG A 741 -31.27 11.85 25.23
N THR A 742 -30.56 12.81 25.83
CA THR A 742 -31.15 14.06 26.33
C THR A 742 -31.64 14.95 25.19
N ALA A 743 -30.87 15.06 24.10
CA ALA A 743 -31.28 15.81 22.91
C ALA A 743 -32.53 15.20 22.26
N ALA A 744 -32.59 13.87 22.13
CA ALA A 744 -33.74 13.15 21.58
C ALA A 744 -34.97 13.27 22.50
N ALA A 745 -34.79 13.13 23.81
CA ALA A 745 -35.85 13.32 24.78
C ALA A 745 -36.46 14.72 24.69
N THR A 746 -35.62 15.74 24.53
CA THR A 746 -36.04 17.13 24.44
C THR A 746 -36.71 17.43 23.10
N TYR A 747 -36.09 17.02 21.99
CA TYR A 747 -36.57 17.33 20.64
C TYR A 747 -37.89 16.61 20.31
N PHE A 748 -37.99 15.32 20.67
CA PHE A 748 -39.18 14.52 20.41
C PHE A 748 -40.21 14.57 21.55
N ASN A 749 -39.92 15.31 22.62
CA ASN A 749 -40.77 15.44 23.80
C ASN A 749 -41.16 14.08 24.42
N VAL A 750 -40.16 13.22 24.63
CA VAL A 750 -40.31 11.88 25.22
C VAL A 750 -39.43 11.78 26.47
N SER A 751 -39.89 11.13 27.52
CA SER A 751 -39.10 10.92 28.74
C SER A 751 -37.84 10.10 28.46
N GLU A 752 -36.68 10.52 29.00
CA GLU A 752 -35.39 9.84 28.80
C GLU A 752 -35.40 8.34 29.15
N SER A 753 -36.20 7.92 30.13
CA SER A 753 -36.35 6.51 30.52
C SER A 753 -36.95 5.61 29.44
N ARG A 754 -37.59 6.21 28.43
CA ARG A 754 -38.22 5.51 27.29
C ARG A 754 -37.35 5.53 26.03
N ILE A 755 -36.11 6.01 26.14
CA ILE A 755 -35.18 6.11 25.02
C ILE A 755 -33.93 5.33 25.37
N LEU A 756 -33.61 4.31 24.59
CA LEU A 756 -32.33 3.64 24.63
C LEU A 756 -31.51 4.10 23.44
N VAL A 757 -30.32 4.62 23.69
CA VAL A 757 -29.41 5.06 22.63
C VAL A 757 -28.23 4.13 22.62
N SER A 758 -28.05 3.41 21.52
CA SER A 758 -26.81 2.72 21.24
C SER A 758 -25.99 3.57 20.27
N VAL A 759 -24.75 3.85 20.66
CA VAL A 759 -23.79 4.57 19.81
C VAL A 759 -22.68 3.58 19.50
N SER A 760 -22.42 3.36 18.22
CA SER A 760 -21.34 2.52 17.76
C SER A 760 -20.56 3.26 16.68
N PHE A 761 -19.31 2.85 16.44
CA PHE A 761 -18.49 3.42 15.38
C PHE A 761 -18.33 2.40 14.25
N LYS A 762 -18.65 2.84 13.03
CA LYS A 762 -18.37 2.07 11.82
C LYS A 762 -17.31 2.81 11.00
N GLY A 763 -16.04 2.51 11.29
CA GLY A 763 -14.91 3.24 10.72
C GLY A 763 -14.86 4.69 11.22
N LYS A 764 -15.23 5.65 10.34
CA LYS A 764 -15.24 7.10 10.62
C LYS A 764 -16.63 7.71 10.80
N GLN A 765 -17.67 6.89 10.75
CA GLN A 765 -19.05 7.29 10.94
C GLN A 765 -19.52 6.88 12.34
N VAL A 766 -20.17 7.83 13.01
CA VAL A 766 -20.89 7.55 14.25
C VAL A 766 -22.23 6.96 13.85
N ASP A 767 -22.47 5.69 14.17
CA ASP A 767 -23.75 5.03 13.99
C ASP A 767 -24.53 5.18 15.29
N ILE A 768 -25.56 6.02 15.24
CA ILE A 768 -26.44 6.32 16.36
C ILE A 768 -27.76 5.61 16.10
N VAL A 769 -28.08 4.64 16.95
CA VAL A 769 -29.38 3.98 16.94
C VAL A 769 -30.17 4.41 18.17
N ILE A 770 -31.28 5.08 17.92
CA ILE A 770 -32.23 5.52 18.95
C ILE A 770 -33.39 4.55 18.95
N HIS A 771 -33.57 3.84 20.06
CA HIS A 771 -34.70 2.97 20.27
C HIS A 771 -35.75 3.67 21.14
N PHE A 772 -36.92 3.97 20.54
CA PHE A 772 -38.08 4.45 21.27
C PHE A 772 -38.88 3.29 21.81
N LEU A 773 -39.04 3.26 23.13
CA LEU A 773 -39.84 2.27 23.83
C LEU A 773 -41.30 2.69 23.81
N LEU A 774 -42.10 2.12 22.92
CA LEU A 774 -43.52 2.40 22.74
C LEU A 774 -44.39 1.36 23.44
N LYS A 775 -45.52 1.81 24.00
CA LYS A 775 -46.59 0.90 24.42
C LYS A 775 -47.43 0.53 23.19
N GLN A 776 -48.03 -0.66 23.18
CA GLN A 776 -48.86 -1.12 22.06
C GLN A 776 -50.03 -0.15 21.73
N SER A 777 -50.53 0.60 22.72
CA SER A 777 -51.57 1.63 22.54
C SER A 777 -51.11 2.88 21.77
N GLU A 778 -49.81 3.16 21.75
CA GLU A 778 -49.22 4.37 21.16
C GLU A 778 -48.82 4.19 19.68
N LEU A 779 -48.91 2.98 19.15
CA LEU A 779 -48.63 2.68 17.74
C LEU A 779 -49.57 3.41 16.76
N SER A 780 -50.69 3.93 17.27
CA SER A 780 -51.68 4.72 16.52
C SER A 780 -51.25 6.18 16.32
N LYS A 781 -50.20 6.66 16.99
CA LYS A 781 -49.63 8.00 16.78
C LYS A 781 -48.70 8.02 15.57
N GLN A 782 -48.62 9.19 14.93
CA GLN A 782 -47.84 9.40 13.72
C GLN A 782 -46.35 9.16 13.97
N LEU A 783 -45.75 8.25 13.20
CA LEU A 783 -44.32 7.95 13.23
C LEU A 783 -43.53 9.13 12.66
N LEU A 784 -42.30 9.33 13.15
CA LEU A 784 -41.41 10.41 12.70
C LEU A 784 -41.23 10.43 11.18
N ASN A 785 -41.34 11.62 10.60
CA ASN A 785 -41.12 11.82 9.17
C ASN A 785 -39.62 11.93 8.85
N VAL A 786 -39.22 11.54 7.64
CA VAL A 786 -37.81 11.57 7.19
C VAL A 786 -37.23 13.00 7.25
N SER A 787 -38.05 14.04 7.07
CA SER A 787 -37.62 15.44 7.18
C SER A 787 -37.22 15.82 8.61
N GLU A 788 -38.02 15.45 9.61
CA GLU A 788 -37.76 15.72 11.03
C GLU A 788 -36.50 14.98 11.50
N LEU A 789 -36.28 13.77 10.99
CA LEU A 789 -35.12 12.95 11.29
C LEU A 789 -33.83 13.53 10.70
N ASN A 790 -33.90 14.11 9.49
CA ASN A 790 -32.78 14.83 8.88
C ASN A 790 -32.47 16.14 9.61
N GLU A 791 -33.48 16.88 10.06
CA GLU A 791 -33.29 18.10 10.85
C GLU A 791 -32.64 17.80 12.21
N PHE A 792 -33.15 16.78 12.91
CA PHE A 792 -32.56 16.31 14.15
C PHE A 792 -31.12 15.80 13.96
N LYS A 793 -30.83 15.13 12.85
CA LYS A 793 -29.46 14.70 12.50
C LYS A 793 -28.52 15.89 12.31
N THR A 794 -28.96 16.98 11.65
CA THR A 794 -28.18 18.22 11.54
C THR A 794 -27.91 18.82 12.92
N LEU A 795 -28.93 18.90 13.78
CA LEU A 795 -28.81 19.39 15.14
C LEU A 795 -27.85 18.54 15.99
N LEU A 796 -27.89 17.21 15.87
CA LEU A 796 -26.92 16.32 16.51
C LEU A 796 -25.49 16.55 15.98
N THR A 797 -25.34 16.84 14.70
CA THR A 797 -24.03 17.15 14.08
C THR A 797 -23.44 18.40 14.74
N ASP A 798 -24.27 19.41 14.99
CA ASP A 798 -23.86 20.67 15.63
C ASP A 798 -23.56 20.50 17.13
N ILE A 799 -24.39 19.73 17.86
CA ILE A 799 -24.23 19.52 19.31
C ILE A 799 -23.04 18.63 19.62
N THR A 800 -22.87 17.54 18.88
CA THR A 800 -21.85 16.54 19.17
C THR A 800 -20.51 16.84 18.49
N GLY A 801 -20.49 17.77 17.52
CA GLY A 801 -19.31 18.12 16.74
C GLY A 801 -18.90 17.07 15.70
N TYR A 802 -19.58 15.92 15.62
CA TYR A 802 -19.28 14.86 14.66
C TYR A 802 -19.87 15.17 13.29
N ARG A 803 -19.01 15.43 12.29
CA ARG A 803 -19.43 15.78 10.91
C ARG A 803 -20.11 14.65 10.12
N LYS A 804 -19.99 13.39 10.54
CA LYS A 804 -20.53 12.22 9.83
C LYS A 804 -21.30 11.30 10.78
N ILE A 805 -22.59 11.57 10.92
CA ILE A 805 -23.52 10.77 11.72
C ILE A 805 -24.37 9.92 10.77
N ASP A 806 -24.50 8.64 11.04
CA ASP A 806 -25.58 7.79 10.55
C ASP A 806 -26.61 7.66 11.68
N LEU A 807 -27.86 7.99 11.39
CA LEU A 807 -28.92 8.04 12.40
C LEU A 807 -30.00 7.04 12.01
N ARG A 808 -30.19 6.04 12.87
CA ARG A 808 -31.28 5.08 12.79
C ARG A 808 -32.22 5.28 13.97
N VAL A 809 -33.51 5.23 13.70
CA VAL A 809 -34.53 5.26 14.73
C VAL A 809 -35.34 3.98 14.63
N ASP A 810 -35.34 3.20 15.71
CA ASP A 810 -36.10 1.97 15.84
C ASP A 810 -37.21 2.16 16.88
N TYR A 811 -38.38 1.58 16.61
CA TYR A 811 -39.48 1.55 17.56
C TYR A 811 -39.56 0.16 18.18
N ILE A 812 -39.31 0.07 19.48
CA ILE A 812 -39.41 -1.18 20.24
C ILE A 812 -40.74 -1.17 20.98
N ILE A 813 -41.61 -2.12 20.64
CA ILE A 813 -42.88 -2.31 21.31
C ILE A 813 -42.62 -3.10 22.60
N ILE A 814 -42.84 -2.48 23.75
CA ILE A 814 -42.82 -3.18 25.03
C ILE A 814 -44.21 -3.79 25.26
N PRO A 815 -44.31 -5.10 25.57
CA PRO A 815 -45.57 -5.68 26.03
C PRO A 815 -45.99 -4.97 27.33
N GLY A 816 -47.20 -4.40 27.30
CA GLY A 816 -47.75 -3.56 28.36
C GLY A 816 -47.93 -4.28 29.69
#